data_AF-A0A2G9MH70-F1
#
_entry.id   AF-A0A2G9MH70-F1
#
_cell.length_a   1.000
_cell.length_b   1.000
_cell.length_c   1.000
_cell.angle_alpha   90.00
_cell.angle_beta   90.00
_cell.angle_gamma   90.00
#
_symmetry.space_group_name_H-M   'P 1'
#
loop_
_entity.id
_entity.type
_entity.pdbx_description
1 polymer ?
#
loop_
_entity_poly.entity_id
_entity_poly.type
_entity_poly.pdbx_seq_one_letter_code
_entity_poly.pdbx_strand_id
1 'polypeptide(L)'
;MSNGVNNVMQKIEVDNFSSKDKANLNFWLSMVEKYDYDKILSICLSAGTTPDIAERIANEIDVNLNEEDKEIVSMSEVRKLIFALLYKYDWEAAKRFKTDEIYIRTNSEKFEVFRREKITKSLVKETGITENQANAISMDVEKFIRHLNLTYISSALIREITNVRLLEYGLEEARKKYTRIGLPIYDIEQMISKGASTDIKRENANLQHTPETINWIISGETLEQYAMMKLFPQHLLDPHISGDYHVHILSNAATRPNCIQHVPSLFFKYGLKVDGTGTHTSIAGPAKHLSVAIQHCAKIMLASQTQMAGGQSIDCFNVWLAPFLKGLSDESVRRAAQEFIYELNQSYVARGGQVVFSNILFEFGIPNWLKNVPAIGPSGKEAGVYGDYEEESIRFLREYTKIKIKGDHVGKQHMWPNDVYKVRKGDFEKYPEEMKLVHEFMAKYGTPYIANGLPEWQTENFNYMGCRTRLDAAYAGVWGSQRTGNDIYITLNLPRIAYEAREDDNKFFEILNKRLSKMAEILLIKHKISEDLLHKQHLLKFLSQKMGDEEYYNFMNTTKTFGYTGLTEAVKFHTGNHLHENKDAQEFGVKIIKRIREYAGECTKVHCLRFSVIASPAETCAARLAKIDIAKFGKNVINAGTKEAPYYTNSHMVRMDANFPLAEKIKIEEAYHPLTNGGHILHIWLGEQSPSADSLLEMSKKICQKDIGFFAYTKDFSVCTPCSNFEYGLKPKCENCGSEDLSRYSRITGYYQKVEGWNPSKKQELKDRFRYGVGNCGCD
;
A
#
# COMPACT_ATOMS: atom_id res chain seq x y z
N MET A 1 5.04 -64.50 -19.19
CA MET A 1 6.47 -64.23 -19.47
C MET A 1 7.34 -64.82 -18.35
N SER A 2 7.34 -66.15 -18.18
CA SER A 2 8.11 -66.89 -17.18
C SER A 2 9.58 -67.16 -17.58
N ASN A 3 10.22 -66.22 -18.29
CA ASN A 3 11.62 -66.33 -18.71
C ASN A 3 12.48 -65.07 -18.44
N GLY A 4 11.96 -64.10 -17.66
CA GLY A 4 12.59 -62.77 -17.52
C GLY A 4 13.50 -62.56 -16.30
N VAL A 5 13.14 -63.04 -15.11
CA VAL A 5 13.80 -62.59 -13.86
C VAL A 5 14.85 -63.57 -13.35
N ASN A 6 14.60 -64.88 -13.38
CA ASN A 6 15.60 -65.88 -13.01
C ASN A 6 16.78 -65.97 -13.99
N ASN A 7 16.61 -65.48 -15.22
CA ASN A 7 17.67 -65.38 -16.23
C ASN A 7 18.55 -64.12 -16.08
N VAL A 8 18.12 -63.12 -15.29
CA VAL A 8 18.90 -61.90 -15.01
C VAL A 8 19.83 -62.09 -13.83
N MET A 9 19.42 -62.87 -12.80
CA MET A 9 20.27 -63.19 -11.66
C MET A 9 21.45 -64.11 -12.01
N GLN A 10 21.34 -64.98 -13.04
CA GLN A 10 22.48 -65.77 -13.52
C GLN A 10 23.45 -64.98 -14.42
N LYS A 11 23.13 -63.74 -14.80
CA LYS A 11 23.97 -62.88 -15.67
C LYS A 11 24.62 -61.70 -14.95
N ILE A 12 24.38 -61.52 -13.66
CA ILE A 12 25.04 -60.49 -12.85
C ILE A 12 25.84 -61.21 -11.77
N GLU A 13 27.17 -61.13 -11.83
CA GLU A 13 28.06 -61.68 -10.81
C GLU A 13 27.82 -60.99 -9.46
N VAL A 14 26.91 -61.55 -8.65
CA VAL A 14 26.53 -61.11 -7.30
C VAL A 14 27.70 -61.21 -6.30
N ASP A 15 28.80 -61.85 -6.70
CA ASP A 15 29.99 -62.00 -5.87
C ASP A 15 30.77 -60.69 -5.66
N ASN A 16 30.57 -59.67 -6.50
CA ASN A 16 31.23 -58.37 -6.38
C ASN A 16 30.48 -57.34 -5.51
N PHE A 17 29.32 -57.68 -4.93
CA PHE A 17 28.63 -56.77 -4.02
C PHE A 17 29.30 -56.67 -2.66
N SER A 18 29.42 -55.45 -2.15
CA SER A 18 29.89 -55.21 -0.78
C SER A 18 28.93 -55.87 0.22
N SER A 19 29.41 -56.23 1.41
CA SER A 19 28.58 -56.79 2.49
C SER A 19 27.40 -55.88 2.87
N LYS A 20 27.54 -54.56 2.65
CA LYS A 20 26.49 -53.56 2.84
C LYS A 20 25.45 -53.58 1.72
N ASP A 21 25.87 -53.84 0.48
CA ASP A 21 24.96 -53.96 -0.67
C ASP A 21 24.22 -55.30 -0.67
N LYS A 22 24.85 -56.40 -0.22
CA LYS A 22 24.18 -57.68 0.04
C LYS A 22 23.17 -57.57 1.18
N ALA A 23 23.49 -56.82 2.24
CA ALA A 23 22.55 -56.54 3.33
C ALA A 23 21.38 -55.65 2.87
N ASN A 24 21.64 -54.64 2.03
CA ASN A 24 20.59 -53.82 1.43
C ASN A 24 19.72 -54.64 0.46
N LEU A 25 20.31 -55.52 -0.36
CA LEU A 25 19.56 -56.38 -1.29
C LEU A 25 18.70 -57.40 -0.53
N ASN A 26 19.22 -58.02 0.53
CA ASN A 26 18.46 -58.89 1.43
C ASN A 26 17.38 -58.11 2.20
N PHE A 27 17.65 -56.86 2.58
CA PHE A 27 16.64 -55.96 3.17
C PHE A 27 15.54 -55.62 2.14
N TRP A 28 15.90 -55.32 0.89
CA TRP A 28 14.95 -55.04 -0.20
C TRP A 28 14.11 -56.28 -0.57
N LEU A 29 14.72 -57.47 -0.61
CA LEU A 29 14.01 -58.74 -0.82
C LEU A 29 13.12 -59.11 0.37
N SER A 30 13.51 -58.74 1.59
CA SER A 30 12.67 -58.89 2.80
C SER A 30 11.53 -57.87 2.88
N MET A 31 11.54 -56.82 2.06
CA MET A 31 10.47 -55.82 1.97
C MET A 31 9.41 -56.14 0.90
N VAL A 32 9.59 -57.19 0.10
CA VAL A 32 8.49 -57.72 -0.72
C VAL A 32 7.66 -58.62 0.18
N GLU A 33 6.67 -58.04 0.85
CA GLU A 33 5.70 -58.85 1.58
C GLU A 33 4.93 -59.72 0.57
N LYS A 34 5.12 -61.03 0.70
CA LYS A 34 4.45 -62.04 -0.11
C LYS A 34 3.06 -62.36 0.46
N TYR A 35 2.25 -63.00 -0.36
CA TYR A 35 0.96 -63.54 0.02
C TYR A 35 1.02 -64.35 1.34
N ASP A 36 0.15 -64.02 2.30
CA ASP A 36 0.00 -64.72 3.58
C ASP A 36 -1.48 -64.69 3.99
N TYR A 37 -2.06 -65.89 4.10
CA TYR A 37 -3.46 -66.11 4.39
C TYR A 37 -3.87 -65.55 5.76
N ASP A 38 -3.10 -65.82 6.81
CA ASP A 38 -3.40 -65.38 8.18
C ASP A 38 -3.28 -63.85 8.32
N LYS A 39 -2.37 -63.29 7.53
CA LYS A 39 -2.19 -61.84 7.46
C LYS A 39 -3.37 -61.14 6.78
N ILE A 40 -3.96 -61.74 5.75
CA ILE A 40 -5.20 -61.25 5.10
C ILE A 40 -6.33 -61.20 6.13
N LEU A 41 -6.51 -62.28 6.90
CA LEU A 41 -7.47 -62.35 8.00
C LEU A 41 -7.26 -61.25 9.04
N SER A 42 -6.02 -61.08 9.51
CA SER A 42 -5.64 -60.03 10.47
C SER A 42 -5.95 -58.63 9.94
N ILE A 43 -5.65 -58.39 8.66
CA ILE A 43 -5.90 -57.12 7.96
C ILE A 43 -7.40 -56.83 7.88
N CYS A 44 -8.23 -57.81 7.48
CA CYS A 44 -9.69 -57.68 7.44
C CYS A 44 -10.27 -57.34 8.83
N LEU A 45 -9.86 -58.08 9.86
CA LEU A 45 -10.30 -57.87 11.24
C LEU A 45 -9.89 -56.49 11.78
N SER A 46 -8.69 -56.03 11.45
CA SER A 46 -8.20 -54.70 11.86
C SER A 46 -8.98 -53.54 11.23
N ALA A 47 -9.66 -53.79 10.10
CA ALA A 47 -10.60 -52.85 9.49
C ALA A 47 -11.99 -52.87 10.14
N GLY A 48 -12.19 -53.72 11.15
CA GLY A 48 -13.41 -53.79 11.95
C GLY A 48 -14.54 -54.53 11.24
N THR A 49 -14.24 -55.56 10.44
CA THR A 49 -15.23 -56.54 9.94
C THR A 49 -15.38 -57.72 10.91
N THR A 50 -16.44 -58.51 10.78
CA THR A 50 -16.64 -59.69 11.64
C THR A 50 -15.73 -60.86 11.22
N PRO A 51 -15.38 -61.79 12.13
CA PRO A 51 -14.54 -62.95 11.82
C PRO A 51 -15.05 -63.80 10.66
N ASP A 52 -16.36 -64.04 10.59
CA ASP A 52 -16.97 -64.84 9.52
C ASP A 52 -16.79 -64.21 8.13
N ILE A 53 -16.84 -62.87 8.07
CA ILE A 53 -16.63 -62.12 6.82
C ILE A 53 -15.14 -62.06 6.49
N ALA A 54 -14.27 -61.86 7.48
CA ALA A 54 -12.81 -61.86 7.28
C ALA A 54 -12.30 -63.19 6.71
N GLU A 55 -12.78 -64.31 7.24
CA GLU A 55 -12.43 -65.67 6.79
C GLU A 55 -12.97 -65.95 5.38
N ARG A 56 -14.18 -65.49 5.08
CA ARG A 56 -14.75 -65.59 3.74
C ARG A 56 -13.93 -64.82 2.71
N ILE A 57 -13.47 -63.61 3.06
CA ILE A 57 -12.62 -62.79 2.19
C ILE A 57 -11.26 -63.45 1.97
N ALA A 58 -10.61 -63.94 3.04
CA ALA A 58 -9.33 -64.62 2.93
C ALA A 58 -9.41 -65.86 2.03
N ASN A 59 -10.44 -66.69 2.21
CA ASN A 59 -10.70 -67.86 1.36
C ASN A 59 -10.98 -67.51 -0.11
N GLU A 60 -11.77 -66.46 -0.38
CA GLU A 60 -12.07 -66.06 -1.75
C GLU A 60 -10.81 -65.53 -2.47
N ILE A 61 -9.89 -64.87 -1.76
CA ILE A 61 -8.60 -64.46 -2.33
C ILE A 61 -7.68 -65.68 -2.53
N ASP A 62 -7.61 -66.59 -1.55
CA ASP A 62 -6.75 -67.78 -1.60
C ASP A 62 -7.10 -68.75 -2.73
N VAL A 63 -8.39 -68.92 -3.02
CA VAL A 63 -8.88 -69.81 -4.09
C VAL A 63 -8.72 -69.20 -5.48
N ASN A 64 -8.78 -67.86 -5.59
CA ASN A 64 -8.67 -67.17 -6.88
C ASN A 64 -7.23 -66.91 -7.32
N LEU A 65 -6.24 -67.13 -6.45
CA LEU A 65 -4.82 -67.07 -6.78
C LEU A 65 -4.28 -68.49 -6.89
N ASN A 66 -3.64 -68.84 -8.02
CA ASN A 66 -2.94 -70.12 -8.12
C ASN A 66 -1.57 -70.06 -7.41
N GLU A 67 -0.91 -71.20 -7.22
CA GLU A 67 0.37 -71.28 -6.52
C GLU A 67 1.49 -70.42 -7.15
N GLU A 68 1.50 -70.28 -8.49
CA GLU A 68 2.47 -69.39 -9.17
C GLU A 68 2.18 -67.91 -8.90
N ASP A 69 0.90 -67.51 -8.84
CA ASP A 69 0.44 -66.15 -8.56
C ASP A 69 0.69 -65.76 -7.10
N LYS A 70 0.52 -66.70 -6.16
CA LYS A 70 0.79 -66.48 -4.71
C LYS A 70 2.28 -66.16 -4.45
N GLU A 71 3.20 -66.69 -5.25
CA GLU A 71 4.64 -66.43 -5.09
C GLU A 71 5.08 -65.03 -5.58
N ILE A 72 4.32 -64.42 -6.48
CA ILE A 72 4.67 -63.16 -7.15
C ILE A 72 3.78 -61.97 -6.77
N VAL A 73 2.58 -62.20 -6.24
CA VAL A 73 1.61 -61.15 -5.90
C VAL A 73 2.10 -60.32 -4.70
N SER A 74 2.07 -59.00 -4.84
CA SER A 74 2.47 -58.11 -3.75
C SER A 74 1.35 -57.91 -2.74
N MET A 75 1.67 -57.74 -1.45
CA MET A 75 0.65 -57.40 -0.44
C MET A 75 -0.16 -56.13 -0.75
N SER A 76 0.37 -55.23 -1.59
CA SER A 76 -0.36 -54.06 -2.06
C SER A 76 -1.50 -54.42 -3.02
N GLU A 77 -1.30 -55.41 -3.89
CA GLU A 77 -2.34 -55.96 -4.78
C GLU A 77 -3.34 -56.78 -3.99
N VAL A 78 -2.87 -57.59 -3.04
CA VAL A 78 -3.73 -58.32 -2.09
C VAL A 78 -4.62 -57.36 -1.31
N ARG A 79 -4.10 -56.22 -0.81
CA ARG A 79 -4.90 -55.19 -0.12
C ARG A 79 -5.98 -54.58 -1.00
N LYS A 80 -5.78 -54.45 -2.32
CA LYS A 80 -6.83 -54.00 -3.25
C LYS A 80 -7.95 -55.02 -3.40
N LEU A 81 -7.60 -56.31 -3.46
CA LEU A 81 -8.57 -57.40 -3.46
C LEU A 81 -9.36 -57.46 -2.15
N ILE A 82 -8.68 -57.29 -1.01
CA ILE A 82 -9.34 -57.18 0.30
C ILE A 82 -10.32 -56.00 0.32
N PHE A 83 -9.91 -54.81 -0.14
CA PHE A 83 -10.82 -53.66 -0.20
C PHE A 83 -12.04 -53.94 -1.08
N ALA A 84 -11.87 -54.54 -2.26
CA ALA A 84 -12.97 -54.86 -3.17
C ALA A 84 -13.96 -55.86 -2.56
N LEU A 85 -13.45 -56.88 -1.84
CA LEU A 85 -14.28 -57.89 -1.19
C LEU A 85 -14.91 -57.38 0.11
N LEU A 86 -14.22 -56.53 0.88
CA LEU A 86 -14.84 -55.78 1.98
C LEU A 86 -15.95 -54.88 1.44
N TYR A 87 -15.74 -54.15 0.35
CA TYR A 87 -16.80 -53.33 -0.26
C TYR A 87 -18.03 -54.17 -0.63
N LYS A 88 -17.82 -55.42 -1.08
CA LYS A 88 -18.87 -56.37 -1.47
C LYS A 88 -19.62 -56.97 -0.26
N TYR A 89 -18.91 -57.31 0.82
CA TYR A 89 -19.47 -58.09 1.93
C TYR A 89 -19.67 -57.31 3.23
N ASP A 90 -18.90 -56.24 3.46
CA ASP A 90 -18.98 -55.36 4.63
C ASP A 90 -18.50 -53.93 4.29
N TRP A 91 -19.45 -53.14 3.79
CA TRP A 91 -19.22 -51.76 3.36
C TRP A 91 -18.69 -50.83 4.47
N GLU A 92 -19.06 -51.05 5.73
CA GLU A 92 -18.55 -50.21 6.82
C GLU A 92 -17.09 -50.51 7.14
N ALA A 93 -16.70 -51.79 7.11
CA ALA A 93 -15.30 -52.17 7.23
C ALA A 93 -14.47 -51.71 6.02
N ALA A 94 -15.04 -51.73 4.81
CA ALA A 94 -14.38 -51.18 3.62
C ALA A 94 -14.06 -49.69 3.76
N LYS A 95 -14.97 -48.89 4.36
CA LYS A 95 -14.71 -47.48 4.68
C LYS A 95 -13.57 -47.27 5.68
N ARG A 96 -13.36 -48.23 6.59
CA ARG A 96 -12.31 -48.21 7.61
C ARG A 96 -10.98 -48.78 7.09
N PHE A 97 -11.01 -49.52 5.99
CA PHE A 97 -9.86 -50.19 5.37
C PHE A 97 -8.89 -49.20 4.71
N LYS A 98 -7.59 -49.32 5.01
CA LYS A 98 -6.53 -48.46 4.42
C LYS A 98 -5.77 -49.21 3.31
N THR A 99 -5.83 -48.69 2.08
CA THR A 99 -4.93 -49.08 0.99
C THR A 99 -3.56 -48.40 1.16
N ASP A 100 -2.50 -48.90 0.50
CA ASP A 100 -1.17 -48.24 0.48
C ASP A 100 -1.15 -46.95 -0.39
N GLU A 101 -2.31 -46.56 -0.91
CA GLU A 101 -2.49 -45.35 -1.71
C GLU A 101 -2.66 -44.15 -0.78
N ILE A 102 -1.74 -43.20 -0.90
CA ILE A 102 -1.85 -41.90 -0.22
C ILE A 102 -2.71 -40.99 -1.08
N TYR A 103 -3.83 -40.51 -0.54
CA TYR A 103 -4.70 -39.59 -1.26
C TYR A 103 -4.32 -38.13 -0.98
N ILE A 104 -4.33 -37.31 -2.03
CA ILE A 104 -4.03 -35.87 -1.98
C ILE A 104 -5.35 -35.09 -2.02
N ARG A 105 -5.59 -34.15 -1.09
CA ARG A 105 -6.53 -33.03 -1.38
C ARG A 105 -5.81 -32.07 -2.29
N THR A 106 -6.36 -31.95 -3.48
CA THR A 106 -6.08 -30.83 -4.35
C THR A 106 -6.86 -29.60 -3.90
N ASN A 107 -6.41 -28.42 -4.32
CA ASN A 107 -7.16 -27.17 -4.14
C ASN A 107 -8.46 -27.14 -4.96
N SER A 108 -8.67 -28.09 -5.88
CA SER A 108 -9.87 -28.26 -6.72
C SER A 108 -10.93 -29.20 -6.11
N GLU A 109 -10.89 -29.43 -4.79
CA GLU A 109 -11.83 -30.30 -4.05
C GLU A 109 -11.88 -31.76 -4.53
N LYS A 110 -10.90 -32.21 -5.32
CA LYS A 110 -10.76 -33.59 -5.79
C LYS A 110 -9.71 -34.34 -4.97
N PHE A 111 -10.00 -35.59 -4.67
CA PHE A 111 -9.02 -36.55 -4.19
C PHE A 111 -8.25 -37.12 -5.39
N GLU A 112 -6.92 -37.07 -5.31
CA GLU A 112 -6.04 -37.67 -6.31
C GLU A 112 -5.06 -38.63 -5.64
N VAL A 113 -4.64 -39.68 -6.34
CA VAL A 113 -3.58 -40.56 -5.84
C VAL A 113 -2.24 -39.81 -5.87
N PHE A 114 -1.43 -39.97 -4.82
CA PHE A 114 -0.09 -39.41 -4.77
C PHE A 114 0.79 -39.90 -5.91
N ARG A 115 1.41 -38.96 -6.64
CA ARG A 115 2.31 -39.22 -7.77
C ARG A 115 3.56 -38.35 -7.64
N ARG A 116 4.73 -38.96 -7.47
CA ARG A 116 6.02 -38.27 -7.34
C ARG A 116 6.31 -37.39 -8.55
N GLU A 117 5.94 -37.82 -9.76
CA GLU A 117 6.21 -37.13 -11.02
C GLU A 117 5.62 -35.72 -11.04
N LYS A 118 4.53 -35.48 -10.29
CA LYS A 118 3.94 -34.13 -10.17
C LYS A 118 4.86 -33.18 -9.39
N ILE A 119 5.57 -33.68 -8.37
CA ILE A 119 6.55 -32.91 -7.61
C ILE A 119 7.74 -32.58 -8.49
N THR A 120 8.30 -33.57 -9.20
CA THR A 120 9.42 -33.36 -10.14
C THR A 120 9.08 -32.29 -11.18
N LYS A 121 7.93 -32.43 -11.86
CA LYS A 121 7.50 -31.48 -12.90
C LYS A 121 7.27 -30.07 -12.33
N SER A 122 6.67 -29.96 -11.15
CA SER A 122 6.44 -28.68 -10.47
C SER A 122 7.77 -28.01 -10.08
N LEU A 123 8.73 -28.77 -9.53
CA LEU A 123 10.07 -28.28 -9.20
C LEU A 123 10.81 -27.72 -10.43
N VAL A 124 10.89 -28.49 -11.52
CA VAL A 124 11.56 -28.04 -12.76
C VAL A 124 10.88 -26.78 -13.29
N LYS A 125 9.55 -26.80 -13.41
CA LYS A 125 8.76 -25.70 -13.99
C LYS A 125 8.86 -24.40 -13.19
N GLU A 126 8.76 -24.48 -11.86
CA GLU A 126 8.61 -23.28 -11.01
C GLU A 126 9.95 -22.74 -10.50
N THR A 127 10.98 -23.59 -10.38
CA THR A 127 12.27 -23.18 -9.80
C THR A 127 13.40 -23.04 -10.84
N GLY A 128 13.31 -23.80 -11.93
CA GLY A 128 14.34 -23.89 -12.97
C GLY A 128 15.52 -24.81 -12.62
N ILE A 129 15.43 -25.63 -11.58
CA ILE A 129 16.46 -26.65 -11.27
C ILE A 129 16.46 -27.77 -12.31
N THR A 130 17.57 -28.50 -12.40
CA THR A 130 17.70 -29.60 -13.37
C THR A 130 16.76 -30.76 -13.04
N GLU A 131 16.38 -31.53 -14.06
CA GLU A 131 15.52 -32.71 -13.89
C GLU A 131 16.14 -33.75 -12.94
N ASN A 132 17.47 -33.92 -12.96
CA ASN A 132 18.17 -34.82 -12.04
C ASN A 132 18.05 -34.36 -10.58
N GLN A 133 18.25 -33.07 -10.31
CA GLN A 133 18.08 -32.51 -8.96
C GLN A 133 16.62 -32.62 -8.50
N ALA A 134 15.67 -32.29 -9.39
CA ALA A 134 14.25 -32.41 -9.08
C ALA A 134 13.84 -33.85 -8.78
N ASN A 135 14.37 -34.83 -9.52
CA ASN A 135 14.11 -36.25 -9.27
C ASN A 135 14.65 -36.70 -7.92
N ALA A 136 15.90 -36.39 -7.58
CA ALA A 136 16.49 -36.74 -6.27
C ALA A 136 15.66 -36.17 -5.11
N ILE A 137 15.30 -34.88 -5.19
CA ILE A 137 14.48 -34.22 -4.16
C ILE A 137 13.09 -34.85 -4.09
N SER A 138 12.44 -35.10 -5.22
CA SER A 138 11.11 -35.71 -5.24
C SER A 138 11.10 -37.13 -4.64
N MET A 139 12.17 -37.90 -4.82
CA MET A 139 12.35 -39.22 -4.22
C MET A 139 12.43 -39.13 -2.70
N ASP A 140 13.21 -38.17 -2.18
CA ASP A 140 13.31 -37.96 -0.72
C ASP A 140 12.00 -37.45 -0.12
N VAL A 141 11.27 -36.59 -0.83
CA VAL A 141 9.92 -36.16 -0.44
C VAL A 141 8.96 -37.34 -0.40
N GLU A 142 8.94 -38.19 -1.43
CA GLU A 142 8.09 -39.39 -1.45
C GLU A 142 8.44 -40.33 -0.29
N LYS A 143 9.73 -40.62 -0.09
CA LYS A 143 10.19 -41.49 1.00
C LYS A 143 9.76 -40.95 2.36
N PHE A 144 9.89 -39.65 2.57
CA PHE A 144 9.46 -38.99 3.80
C PHE A 144 7.95 -39.09 4.00
N ILE A 145 7.14 -38.79 2.98
CA ILE A 145 5.68 -38.84 3.06
C ILE A 145 5.20 -40.27 3.36
N ARG A 146 5.78 -41.28 2.70
CA ARG A 146 5.44 -42.70 2.95
C ARG A 146 5.77 -43.12 4.37
N HIS A 147 6.88 -42.62 4.94
CA HIS A 147 7.26 -42.89 6.33
C HIS A 147 6.24 -42.34 7.36
N LEU A 148 5.52 -41.26 7.03
CA LEU A 148 4.50 -40.70 7.93
C LEU A 148 3.23 -41.56 8.04
N ASN A 149 3.07 -42.61 7.23
CA ASN A 149 1.91 -43.53 7.24
C ASN A 149 0.55 -42.82 7.20
N LEU A 150 0.45 -41.74 6.40
CA LEU A 150 -0.76 -40.93 6.28
C LEU A 150 -1.73 -41.51 5.22
N THR A 151 -3.02 -41.56 5.55
CA THR A 151 -4.08 -41.89 4.58
C THR A 151 -4.35 -40.74 3.61
N TYR A 152 -4.12 -39.51 4.07
CA TYR A 152 -4.39 -38.29 3.33
C TYR A 152 -3.32 -37.23 3.60
N ILE A 153 -2.95 -36.46 2.57
CA ILE A 153 -2.07 -35.30 2.69
C ILE A 153 -2.55 -34.15 1.79
N SER A 154 -2.35 -32.90 2.19
CA SER A 154 -2.68 -31.76 1.35
C SER A 154 -1.54 -31.43 0.38
N SER A 155 -1.87 -30.92 -0.80
CA SER A 155 -0.87 -30.39 -1.75
C SER A 155 0.01 -29.28 -1.12
N ALA A 156 -0.55 -28.48 -0.22
CA ALA A 156 0.18 -27.48 0.55
C ALA A 156 1.27 -28.10 1.43
N LEU A 157 0.95 -29.15 2.19
CA LEU A 157 1.93 -29.80 3.06
C LEU A 157 3.03 -30.49 2.26
N ILE A 158 2.70 -31.10 1.12
CA ILE A 158 3.69 -31.66 0.19
C ILE A 158 4.68 -30.57 -0.25
N ARG A 159 4.18 -29.37 -0.59
CA ARG A 159 5.04 -28.24 -0.98
C ARG A 159 5.94 -27.79 0.17
N GLU A 160 5.44 -27.71 1.41
CA GLU A 160 6.28 -27.36 2.57
C GLU A 160 7.37 -28.40 2.84
N ILE A 161 7.04 -29.69 2.78
CA ILE A 161 8.03 -30.78 2.88
C ILE A 161 9.08 -30.65 1.77
N THR A 162 8.65 -30.33 0.55
CA THR A 162 9.57 -30.11 -0.57
C THR A 162 10.50 -28.92 -0.34
N ASN A 163 9.99 -27.82 0.23
CA ASN A 163 10.80 -26.65 0.60
C ASN A 163 11.88 -26.98 1.65
N VAL A 164 11.57 -27.84 2.62
CA VAL A 164 12.57 -28.35 3.57
C VAL A 164 13.66 -29.12 2.85
N ARG A 165 13.30 -30.04 1.93
CA ARG A 165 14.29 -30.79 1.15
C ARG A 165 15.12 -29.87 0.25
N LEU A 166 14.54 -28.85 -0.38
CA LEU A 166 15.32 -27.87 -1.15
C LEU A 166 16.41 -27.20 -0.30
N LEU A 167 16.14 -26.91 0.97
CA LEU A 167 17.13 -26.34 1.88
C LEU A 167 18.23 -27.32 2.29
N GLU A 168 17.89 -28.58 2.55
CA GLU A 168 18.88 -29.63 2.86
C GLU A 168 19.87 -29.84 1.70
N TYR A 169 19.42 -29.63 0.46
CA TYR A 169 20.25 -29.67 -0.74
C TYR A 169 20.98 -28.34 -1.02
N GLY A 170 20.87 -27.33 -0.15
CA GLY A 170 21.50 -26.02 -0.31
C GLY A 170 20.88 -25.14 -1.41
N LEU A 171 19.68 -25.46 -1.89
CA LEU A 171 19.02 -24.78 -3.00
C LEU A 171 18.09 -23.66 -2.52
N GLU A 172 18.65 -22.67 -1.83
CA GLU A 172 17.88 -21.58 -1.21
C GLU A 172 17.07 -20.76 -2.24
N GLU A 173 17.64 -20.46 -3.40
CA GLU A 173 16.96 -19.71 -4.46
C GLU A 173 15.80 -20.50 -5.09
N ALA A 174 15.95 -21.82 -5.21
CA ALA A 174 14.87 -22.68 -5.66
C ALA A 174 13.75 -22.72 -4.60
N ARG A 175 14.10 -22.82 -3.31
CA ARG A 175 13.13 -22.73 -2.20
C ARG A 175 12.38 -21.41 -2.22
N LYS A 176 13.06 -20.27 -2.40
CA LYS A 176 12.40 -18.95 -2.50
C LYS A 176 11.35 -18.92 -3.62
N LYS A 177 11.67 -19.46 -4.80
CA LYS A 177 10.73 -19.53 -5.94
C LYS A 177 9.57 -20.51 -5.71
N TYR A 178 9.81 -21.60 -4.97
CA TYR A 178 8.82 -22.65 -4.70
C TYR A 178 7.96 -22.39 -3.45
N THR A 179 8.27 -21.33 -2.71
CA THR A 179 7.58 -20.97 -1.47
C THR A 179 6.13 -20.59 -1.75
N ARG A 180 5.21 -21.16 -0.96
CA ARG A 180 3.82 -20.72 -0.93
C ARG A 180 3.70 -19.48 -0.05
N ILE A 181 2.98 -18.48 -0.54
CA ILE A 181 2.66 -17.27 0.23
C ILE A 181 1.20 -17.36 0.69
N GLY A 182 0.94 -16.99 1.93
CA GLY A 182 -0.40 -16.95 2.52
C GLY A 182 -0.37 -16.51 3.98
N LEU A 183 -1.55 -16.36 4.56
CA LEU A 183 -1.72 -15.97 5.96
C LEU A 183 -2.16 -17.16 6.83
N PRO A 184 -1.73 -17.22 8.10
CA PRO A 184 -2.29 -18.13 9.09
C PRO A 184 -3.82 -17.96 9.22
N ILE A 185 -4.53 -19.06 9.47
CA ILE A 185 -5.98 -19.05 9.72
C ILE A 185 -6.30 -18.14 10.91
N TYR A 186 -5.49 -18.21 11.97
CA TYR A 186 -5.64 -17.36 13.16
C TYR A 186 -5.63 -15.86 12.82
N ASP A 187 -4.70 -15.41 11.96
CA ASP A 187 -4.59 -13.99 11.60
C ASP A 187 -5.83 -13.53 10.81
N ILE A 188 -6.30 -14.38 9.88
CA ILE A 188 -7.54 -14.13 9.13
C ILE A 188 -8.75 -14.05 10.09
N GLU A 189 -8.87 -14.98 11.05
CA GLU A 189 -9.93 -14.96 12.06
C GLU A 189 -9.88 -13.70 12.93
N GLN A 190 -8.69 -13.23 13.32
CA GLN A 190 -8.54 -11.96 14.03
C GLN A 190 -8.98 -10.78 13.17
N MET A 191 -8.59 -10.74 11.89
CA MET A 191 -9.00 -9.68 10.96
C MET A 191 -10.51 -9.65 10.76
N ILE A 192 -11.18 -10.80 10.69
CA ILE A 192 -12.64 -10.90 10.54
C ILE A 192 -13.37 -10.49 11.83
N SER A 193 -12.93 -11.02 12.98
CA SER A 193 -13.64 -10.85 14.25
C SER A 193 -13.42 -9.49 14.89
N LYS A 194 -12.19 -8.96 14.81
CA LYS A 194 -11.79 -7.72 15.49
C LYS A 194 -11.51 -6.58 14.51
N GLY A 195 -11.53 -6.82 13.21
CA GLY A 195 -10.98 -5.91 12.22
C GLY A 195 -9.46 -5.82 12.32
N ALA A 196 -8.84 -4.89 11.59
CA ALA A 196 -7.40 -4.61 11.69
C ALA A 196 -6.98 -3.98 13.04
N SER A 197 -7.66 -4.27 14.16
CA SER A 197 -7.58 -3.54 15.43
C SER A 197 -6.52 -4.06 16.41
N THR A 198 -5.77 -5.10 16.07
CA THR A 198 -4.76 -5.69 16.95
C THR A 198 -3.40 -5.62 16.28
N ASP A 199 -2.58 -4.61 16.59
CA ASP A 199 -1.14 -4.40 16.31
C ASP A 199 -0.54 -4.76 14.92
N ILE A 200 -1.33 -5.32 14.02
CA ILE A 200 -1.03 -5.73 12.66
C ILE A 200 -1.20 -4.48 11.81
N LYS A 201 -0.08 -3.80 11.59
CA LYS A 201 0.20 -2.82 10.53
C LYS A 201 -1.05 -2.14 9.91
N ARG A 202 -1.73 -1.26 10.64
CA ARG A 202 -2.69 -0.31 10.02
C ARG A 202 -1.91 0.75 9.25
N GLU A 203 -1.45 0.47 8.02
CA GLU A 203 -0.75 1.46 7.19
C GLU A 203 -1.64 2.62 6.72
N ASN A 204 -2.97 2.40 6.67
CA ASN A 204 -3.94 3.38 6.16
C ASN A 204 -5.08 3.59 7.18
N ALA A 205 -5.10 4.73 7.88
CA ALA A 205 -6.15 5.04 8.85
C ALA A 205 -7.54 5.23 8.21
N ASN A 206 -7.68 5.36 6.89
CA ASN A 206 -8.96 5.54 6.21
C ASN A 206 -9.84 4.29 6.18
N LEU A 207 -9.29 3.11 6.46
CA LEU A 207 -10.00 1.83 6.32
C LEU A 207 -11.02 1.65 7.45
N GLN A 208 -12.25 1.28 7.09
CA GLN A 208 -13.30 0.92 8.04
C GLN A 208 -13.40 -0.59 8.16
N HIS A 209 -13.90 -1.11 9.29
CA HIS A 209 -14.08 -2.55 9.41
C HIS A 209 -15.27 -3.03 8.58
N THR A 210 -15.00 -3.47 7.35
CA THR A 210 -15.99 -3.97 6.38
C THR A 210 -15.45 -5.20 5.64
N PRO A 211 -16.31 -6.02 5.00
CA PRO A 211 -15.87 -7.17 4.20
C PRO A 211 -14.82 -6.80 3.14
N GLU A 212 -15.01 -5.67 2.45
CA GLU A 212 -14.09 -5.25 1.40
C GLU A 212 -12.75 -4.74 1.96
N THR A 213 -12.74 -4.10 3.13
CA THR A 213 -11.50 -3.78 3.82
C THR A 213 -10.76 -5.05 4.26
N ILE A 214 -11.45 -6.09 4.73
CA ILE A 214 -10.82 -7.38 5.09
C ILE A 214 -10.17 -8.01 3.87
N ASN A 215 -10.90 -8.11 2.74
CA ASN A 215 -10.37 -8.60 1.46
C ASN A 215 -9.12 -7.81 1.04
N TRP A 216 -9.19 -6.49 1.18
CA TRP A 216 -8.09 -5.59 0.85
C TRP A 216 -6.84 -5.86 1.69
N ILE A 217 -6.98 -6.04 3.01
CA ILE A 217 -5.85 -6.33 3.91
C ILE A 217 -5.23 -7.68 3.59
N ILE A 218 -6.04 -8.74 3.47
CA ILE A 218 -5.56 -10.11 3.17
C ILE A 218 -4.77 -10.14 1.86
N SER A 219 -5.30 -9.49 0.83
CA SER A 219 -4.61 -9.34 -0.46
C SER A 219 -3.32 -8.54 -0.33
N GLY A 220 -3.38 -7.43 0.42
CA GLY A 220 -2.23 -6.56 0.65
C GLY A 220 -1.07 -7.26 1.35
N GLU A 221 -1.32 -8.02 2.41
CA GLU A 221 -0.28 -8.76 3.12
C GLU A 221 0.34 -9.87 2.25
N THR A 222 -0.50 -10.57 1.48
CA THR A 222 -0.02 -11.58 0.52
C THR A 222 0.89 -10.95 -0.53
N LEU A 223 0.52 -9.79 -1.07
CA LEU A 223 1.32 -9.06 -2.05
C LEU A 223 2.58 -8.44 -1.45
N GLU A 224 2.57 -8.03 -0.18
CA GLU A 224 3.76 -7.55 0.54
C GLU A 224 4.80 -8.69 0.64
N GLN A 225 4.38 -9.88 1.04
CA GLN A 225 5.24 -11.07 1.08
C GLN A 225 5.79 -11.42 -0.31
N TYR A 226 4.96 -11.32 -1.35
CA TYR A 226 5.41 -11.53 -2.74
C TYR A 226 6.47 -10.50 -3.14
N ALA A 227 6.24 -9.22 -2.83
CA ALA A 227 7.20 -8.16 -3.10
C ALA A 227 8.52 -8.40 -2.35
N MET A 228 8.44 -8.86 -1.10
CA MET A 228 9.61 -9.17 -0.30
C MET A 228 10.44 -10.35 -0.83
N MET A 229 9.77 -11.38 -1.34
CA MET A 229 10.41 -12.61 -1.79
C MET A 229 10.90 -12.55 -3.23
N LYS A 230 10.26 -11.74 -4.09
CA LYS A 230 10.44 -11.81 -5.54
C LYS A 230 10.88 -10.51 -6.21
N LEU A 231 10.39 -9.35 -5.75
CA LEU A 231 10.56 -8.11 -6.51
C LEU A 231 11.87 -7.40 -6.20
N PHE A 232 12.27 -7.37 -4.93
CA PHE A 232 13.46 -6.64 -4.51
C PHE A 232 14.53 -7.61 -3.98
N PRO A 233 15.82 -7.38 -4.29
CA PRO A 233 16.92 -8.10 -3.68
C PRO A 233 16.89 -8.02 -2.15
N GLN A 234 17.23 -9.14 -1.49
CA GLN A 234 17.16 -9.25 -0.03
C GLN A 234 18.02 -8.21 0.69
N HIS A 235 19.22 -7.90 0.16
CA HIS A 235 20.11 -6.89 0.75
C HIS A 235 19.55 -5.45 0.76
N LEU A 236 18.48 -5.19 -0.01
CA LEU A 236 17.70 -3.96 -0.03
C LEU A 236 16.44 -4.03 0.85
N LEU A 237 15.94 -5.23 1.17
CA LEU A 237 14.78 -5.39 2.04
C LEU A 237 15.13 -5.66 3.49
N ASP A 238 16.27 -6.28 3.78
CA ASP A 238 16.75 -6.44 5.16
C ASP A 238 16.86 -5.09 5.89
N PRO A 239 17.34 -3.99 5.28
CA PRO A 239 17.28 -2.65 5.88
C PRO A 239 15.85 -2.13 6.09
N HIS A 240 14.89 -2.51 5.23
CA HIS A 240 13.48 -2.21 5.47
C HIS A 240 12.95 -2.92 6.72
N ILE A 241 13.22 -4.23 6.83
CA ILE A 241 12.80 -5.09 7.95
C ILE A 241 13.43 -4.60 9.25
N SER A 242 14.74 -4.32 9.24
CA SER A 242 15.52 -3.90 10.41
C SER A 242 15.38 -2.42 10.79
N GLY A 243 14.64 -1.63 10.00
CA GLY A 243 14.27 -0.25 10.36
C GLY A 243 15.26 0.84 9.95
N ASP A 244 16.16 0.57 9.00
CA ASP A 244 17.04 1.58 8.42
C ASP A 244 16.26 2.58 7.54
N TYR A 245 15.27 2.08 6.83
CA TYR A 245 14.30 2.85 6.07
C TYR A 245 12.97 2.08 5.96
N HIS A 246 11.96 2.71 5.39
CA HIS A 246 10.63 2.15 5.19
C HIS A 246 10.19 2.34 3.73
N VAL A 247 10.01 1.22 3.01
CA VAL A 247 9.47 1.21 1.65
C VAL A 247 7.95 1.28 1.76
N HIS A 248 7.36 2.39 1.36
CA HIS A 248 5.91 2.59 1.48
C HIS A 248 5.16 1.76 0.45
N ILE A 249 3.94 1.35 0.80
CA ILE A 249 3.01 0.70 -0.13
C ILE A 249 3.62 -0.56 -0.78
N LEU A 250 4.43 -1.30 -0.01
CA LEU A 250 5.08 -2.53 -0.50
C LEU A 250 4.05 -3.56 -0.98
N SER A 251 2.88 -3.60 -0.33
CA SER A 251 1.69 -4.38 -0.70
C SER A 251 1.11 -4.04 -2.09
N ASN A 252 1.46 -2.89 -2.69
CA ASN A 252 1.05 -2.54 -4.04
C ASN A 252 2.21 -2.41 -5.02
N ALA A 253 3.46 -2.56 -4.57
CA ALA A 253 4.65 -2.41 -5.41
C ALA A 253 4.62 -3.32 -6.64
N ALA A 254 3.99 -4.50 -6.53
CA ALA A 254 3.84 -5.47 -7.60
C ALA A 254 2.82 -5.11 -8.68
N THR A 255 1.88 -4.19 -8.40
CA THR A 255 0.66 -4.05 -9.22
C THR A 255 0.39 -2.64 -9.72
N ARG A 256 0.97 -1.60 -9.11
CA ARG A 256 0.61 -0.22 -9.43
C ARG A 256 1.63 0.82 -8.93
N PRO A 257 1.64 2.04 -9.52
CA PRO A 257 2.28 3.24 -8.97
C PRO A 257 1.44 3.86 -7.84
N ASN A 258 1.93 4.97 -7.27
CA ASN A 258 1.33 5.63 -6.10
C ASN A 258 0.21 6.63 -6.46
N CYS A 259 0.53 7.89 -6.77
CA CYS A 259 -0.46 8.96 -6.90
C CYS A 259 -0.34 9.69 -8.25
N ILE A 260 -1.36 10.45 -8.65
CA ILE A 260 -1.41 11.12 -9.96
C ILE A 260 -2.15 12.47 -9.94
N GLN A 261 -1.67 13.37 -10.78
CA GLN A 261 -2.23 14.67 -11.15
C GLN A 261 -2.92 14.57 -12.51
N HIS A 262 -4.23 14.77 -12.54
CA HIS A 262 -5.04 14.67 -13.75
C HIS A 262 -5.24 16.00 -14.46
N VAL A 263 -5.46 15.92 -15.77
CA VAL A 263 -5.85 17.04 -16.65
C VAL A 263 -7.19 16.71 -17.29
N PRO A 264 -8.31 17.22 -16.75
CA PRO A 264 -9.64 16.85 -17.22
C PRO A 264 -9.96 17.40 -18.61
N SER A 265 -9.32 18.49 -19.05
CA SER A 265 -9.56 19.09 -20.38
C SER A 265 -9.30 18.13 -21.54
N LEU A 266 -8.39 17.15 -21.40
CA LEU A 266 -8.21 16.11 -22.41
C LEU A 266 -9.44 15.20 -22.54
N PHE A 267 -10.10 14.87 -21.43
CA PHE A 267 -11.33 14.06 -21.45
C PHE A 267 -12.54 14.88 -21.88
N PHE A 268 -12.50 16.21 -21.72
CA PHE A 268 -13.50 17.09 -22.32
C PHE A 268 -13.38 17.10 -23.84
N LYS A 269 -12.14 17.03 -24.37
CA LYS A 269 -11.84 17.01 -25.80
C LYS A 269 -12.09 15.66 -26.47
N TYR A 270 -11.60 14.58 -25.87
CA TYR A 270 -11.57 13.24 -26.50
C TYR A 270 -12.63 12.27 -25.96
N GLY A 271 -13.34 12.63 -24.89
CA GLY A 271 -14.23 11.72 -24.18
C GLY A 271 -13.53 10.89 -23.12
N LEU A 272 -14.25 9.93 -22.53
CA LEU A 272 -13.80 9.15 -21.38
C LEU A 272 -14.08 7.65 -21.57
N LYS A 273 -13.04 6.85 -21.36
CA LYS A 273 -13.08 5.38 -21.30
C LYS A 273 -12.56 4.93 -19.94
N VAL A 274 -13.47 4.55 -19.03
CA VAL A 274 -13.10 4.25 -17.64
C VAL A 274 -12.32 2.94 -17.49
N ASP A 275 -12.54 1.98 -18.38
CA ASP A 275 -11.73 0.75 -18.51
C ASP A 275 -10.43 0.96 -19.32
N GLY A 276 -10.24 2.15 -19.90
CA GLY A 276 -9.12 2.50 -20.77
C GLY A 276 -9.23 2.02 -22.23
N THR A 277 -10.12 1.08 -22.53
CA THR A 277 -10.27 0.50 -23.90
C THR A 277 -11.58 0.91 -24.56
N GLY A 278 -12.63 1.09 -23.78
CA GLY A 278 -14.01 1.30 -24.22
C GLY A 278 -14.72 0.03 -24.68
N THR A 279 -14.18 -1.15 -24.37
CA THR A 279 -14.71 -2.44 -24.85
C THR A 279 -15.47 -3.21 -23.77
N HIS A 280 -15.22 -2.93 -22.50
CA HIS A 280 -15.90 -3.58 -21.38
C HIS A 280 -16.94 -2.67 -20.73
N THR A 281 -16.74 -1.35 -20.80
CA THR A 281 -17.62 -0.33 -20.23
C THR A 281 -18.10 0.66 -21.28
N SER A 282 -19.20 1.36 -20.98
CA SER A 282 -19.72 2.43 -21.84
C SER A 282 -18.68 3.54 -22.06
N ILE A 283 -18.62 4.04 -23.30
CA ILE A 283 -17.75 5.16 -23.68
C ILE A 283 -18.57 6.45 -23.60
N ALA A 284 -18.03 7.46 -22.93
CA ALA A 284 -18.57 8.82 -23.01
C ALA A 284 -17.83 9.61 -24.08
N GLY A 285 -18.56 10.27 -24.99
CA GLY A 285 -17.98 11.22 -25.93
C GLY A 285 -17.54 12.54 -25.25
N PRO A 286 -17.07 13.53 -26.03
CA PRO A 286 -16.71 14.85 -25.52
C PRO A 286 -17.83 15.49 -24.70
N ALA A 287 -17.48 16.10 -23.56
CA ALA A 287 -18.46 16.68 -22.66
C ALA A 287 -19.21 17.85 -23.34
N LYS A 288 -20.55 17.81 -23.38
CA LYS A 288 -21.38 18.84 -24.01
C LYS A 288 -21.94 19.87 -23.03
N HIS A 289 -22.10 19.49 -21.76
CA HIS A 289 -22.71 20.30 -20.72
C HIS A 289 -21.87 20.21 -19.44
N LEU A 290 -21.99 21.21 -18.57
CA LEU A 290 -21.26 21.28 -17.30
C LEU A 290 -21.43 20.02 -16.45
N SER A 291 -22.65 19.47 -16.35
CA SER A 291 -22.91 18.25 -15.57
C SER A 291 -22.10 17.06 -16.07
N VAL A 292 -21.96 16.91 -17.40
CA VAL A 292 -21.13 15.84 -18.00
C VAL A 292 -19.65 16.10 -17.75
N ALA A 293 -19.18 17.36 -17.84
CA ALA A 293 -17.80 17.72 -17.53
C ALA A 293 -17.44 17.43 -16.06
N ILE A 294 -18.34 17.76 -15.12
CA ILE A 294 -18.20 17.41 -13.71
C ILE A 294 -18.15 15.89 -13.50
N GLN A 295 -19.06 15.14 -14.14
CA GLN A 295 -19.04 13.69 -14.08
C GLN A 295 -17.74 13.10 -14.66
N HIS A 296 -17.20 13.68 -15.72
CA HIS A 296 -15.89 13.27 -16.24
C HIS A 296 -14.81 13.47 -15.18
N CYS A 297 -14.74 14.64 -14.53
CA CYS A 297 -13.80 14.89 -13.45
C CYS A 297 -13.86 13.83 -12.34
N ALA A 298 -15.07 13.51 -11.85
CA ALA A 298 -15.25 12.51 -10.80
C ALA A 298 -14.86 11.10 -11.29
N LYS A 299 -15.32 10.70 -12.47
CA LYS A 299 -15.07 9.37 -13.05
C LYS A 299 -13.61 9.13 -13.41
N ILE A 300 -12.86 10.16 -13.82
CA ILE A 300 -11.41 10.08 -14.04
C ILE A 300 -10.71 9.67 -12.74
N MET A 301 -11.04 10.33 -11.63
CA MET A 301 -10.45 10.00 -10.32
C MET A 301 -10.86 8.59 -9.86
N LEU A 302 -12.14 8.23 -10.00
CA LEU A 302 -12.65 6.90 -9.64
C LEU A 302 -11.97 5.78 -10.43
N ALA A 303 -11.91 5.90 -11.75
CA ALA A 303 -11.30 4.91 -12.62
C ALA A 303 -9.81 4.76 -12.35
N SER A 304 -9.09 5.89 -12.22
CA SER A 304 -7.66 5.92 -11.92
C SER A 304 -7.32 5.31 -10.56
N GLN A 305 -8.15 5.50 -9.53
CA GLN A 305 -7.93 4.94 -8.19
C GLN A 305 -7.83 3.40 -8.20
N THR A 306 -8.44 2.73 -9.18
CA THR A 306 -8.32 1.27 -9.34
C THR A 306 -6.94 0.81 -9.83
N GLN A 307 -6.16 1.72 -10.42
CA GLN A 307 -4.84 1.50 -11.01
C GLN A 307 -3.71 2.26 -10.29
N MET A 308 -4.03 2.99 -9.22
CA MET A 308 -3.13 3.81 -8.43
C MET A 308 -3.25 3.44 -6.94
N ALA A 309 -2.15 3.54 -6.20
CA ALA A 309 -2.13 3.15 -4.79
C ALA A 309 -2.62 4.26 -3.83
N GLY A 310 -2.41 5.52 -4.20
CA GLY A 310 -2.60 6.70 -3.37
C GLY A 310 -3.55 7.71 -4.01
N GLY A 311 -3.33 8.99 -3.69
CA GLY A 311 -4.26 10.08 -4.00
C GLY A 311 -4.41 10.39 -5.49
N GLN A 312 -5.63 10.81 -5.85
CA GLN A 312 -6.02 11.30 -7.16
C GLN A 312 -6.22 12.81 -7.07
N SER A 313 -5.72 13.58 -8.03
CA SER A 313 -5.80 15.03 -7.94
C SER A 313 -6.12 15.72 -9.26
N ILE A 314 -6.79 16.88 -9.19
CA ILE A 314 -6.98 17.79 -10.33
C ILE A 314 -6.52 19.19 -9.91
N ASP A 315 -5.55 19.74 -10.64
CA ASP A 315 -4.98 21.07 -10.46
C ASP A 315 -5.70 22.04 -11.38
N CYS A 316 -5.75 23.33 -11.02
CA CYS A 316 -6.48 24.34 -11.75
C CYS A 316 -7.95 23.94 -12.05
N PHE A 317 -8.61 23.28 -11.09
CA PHE A 317 -9.91 22.62 -11.29
C PHE A 317 -10.98 23.57 -11.83
N ASN A 318 -11.09 24.76 -11.23
CA ASN A 318 -12.01 25.80 -11.67
C ASN A 318 -11.65 26.41 -13.02
N VAL A 319 -10.36 26.44 -13.39
CA VAL A 319 -9.92 26.97 -14.70
C VAL A 319 -10.31 26.02 -15.82
N TRP A 320 -10.10 24.70 -15.66
CA TRP A 320 -10.47 23.72 -16.67
C TRP A 320 -11.97 23.70 -16.96
N LEU A 321 -12.81 23.92 -15.95
CA LEU A 321 -14.26 23.95 -16.06
C LEU A 321 -14.81 25.27 -16.59
N ALA A 322 -14.04 26.36 -16.51
CA ALA A 322 -14.52 27.72 -16.78
C ALA A 322 -15.25 27.88 -18.14
N PRO A 323 -14.80 27.27 -19.25
CA PRO A 323 -15.50 27.36 -20.53
C PRO A 323 -16.93 26.79 -20.54
N PHE A 324 -17.25 25.87 -19.62
CA PHE A 324 -18.58 25.27 -19.49
C PHE A 324 -19.55 26.10 -18.65
N LEU A 325 -19.06 27.15 -17.98
CA LEU A 325 -19.85 27.97 -17.06
C LEU A 325 -20.48 29.17 -17.73
N LYS A 326 -19.98 29.57 -18.91
CA LYS A 326 -20.44 30.78 -19.61
C LYS A 326 -21.94 30.72 -19.86
N GLY A 327 -22.65 31.78 -19.47
CA GLY A 327 -24.10 31.89 -19.60
C GLY A 327 -24.94 31.07 -18.61
N LEU A 328 -24.32 30.33 -17.68
CA LEU A 328 -25.05 29.62 -16.63
C LEU A 328 -25.34 30.51 -15.41
N SER A 329 -26.45 30.24 -14.74
CA SER A 329 -26.81 30.85 -13.45
C SER A 329 -25.98 30.28 -12.31
N ASP A 330 -25.80 31.07 -11.24
CA ASP A 330 -25.13 30.64 -10.01
C ASP A 330 -25.76 29.38 -9.41
N GLU A 331 -27.07 29.22 -9.52
CA GLU A 331 -27.78 28.01 -9.08
C GLU A 331 -27.32 26.77 -9.86
N SER A 332 -27.16 26.88 -11.19
CA SER A 332 -26.68 25.79 -12.03
C SER A 332 -25.23 25.44 -11.73
N VAL A 333 -24.39 26.45 -11.50
CA VAL A 333 -22.99 26.27 -11.09
C VAL A 333 -22.91 25.57 -9.73
N ARG A 334 -23.70 26.03 -8.76
CA ARG A 334 -23.78 25.45 -7.41
C ARG A 334 -24.26 24.01 -7.45
N ARG A 335 -25.31 23.69 -8.22
CA ARG A 335 -25.79 22.32 -8.37
C ARG A 335 -24.70 21.40 -8.92
N ALA A 336 -23.98 21.83 -9.95
CA ALA A 336 -22.88 21.04 -10.53
C ALA A 336 -21.71 20.83 -9.55
N ALA A 337 -21.34 21.85 -8.78
CA ALA A 337 -20.35 21.72 -7.71
C ALA A 337 -20.81 20.74 -6.61
N GLN A 338 -22.09 20.78 -6.24
CA GLN A 338 -22.68 19.85 -5.27
C GLN A 338 -22.67 18.40 -5.77
N GLU A 339 -23.04 18.18 -7.04
CA GLU A 339 -22.96 16.86 -7.70
C GLU A 339 -21.54 16.28 -7.58
N PHE A 340 -20.52 17.08 -7.91
CA PHE A 340 -19.11 16.65 -7.80
C PHE A 340 -18.72 16.22 -6.38
N ILE A 341 -19.09 17.03 -5.38
CA ILE A 341 -18.77 16.75 -3.97
C ILE A 341 -19.43 15.44 -3.54
N TYR A 342 -20.71 15.23 -3.87
CA TYR A 342 -21.40 14.01 -3.47
C TYR A 342 -20.87 12.76 -4.17
N GLU A 343 -20.58 12.82 -5.47
CA GLU A 343 -19.96 11.71 -6.19
C GLU A 343 -18.68 11.23 -5.50
N LEU A 344 -17.81 12.15 -5.08
CA LEU A 344 -16.55 11.79 -4.40
C LEU A 344 -16.72 11.35 -2.95
N ASN A 345 -17.76 11.80 -2.23
CA ASN A 345 -18.01 11.40 -0.84
C ASN A 345 -18.95 10.20 -0.69
N GLN A 346 -19.63 9.76 -1.76
CA GLN A 346 -20.62 8.69 -1.72
C GLN A 346 -20.29 7.49 -2.62
N SER A 347 -19.21 7.57 -3.42
CA SER A 347 -18.69 6.44 -4.20
C SER A 347 -17.98 5.39 -3.33
N TYR A 348 -18.71 4.81 -2.37
CA TYR A 348 -18.24 3.79 -1.42
C TYR A 348 -18.19 2.39 -2.03
N VAL A 349 -17.75 2.31 -3.29
CA VAL A 349 -17.56 1.08 -4.08
C VAL A 349 -16.15 1.01 -4.65
N ALA A 350 -15.32 2.02 -4.40
CA ALA A 350 -13.93 1.96 -4.78
C ALA A 350 -13.14 1.03 -3.84
N ARG A 351 -11.87 0.84 -4.19
CA ARG A 351 -10.90 -0.06 -3.54
C ARG A 351 -11.03 -0.12 -2.01
N GLY A 352 -11.17 -1.33 -1.47
CA GLY A 352 -11.19 -1.54 -0.02
C GLY A 352 -12.45 -1.03 0.69
N GLY A 353 -13.48 -0.64 -0.07
CA GLY A 353 -14.68 0.00 0.47
C GLY A 353 -14.33 1.38 1.01
N GLN A 354 -13.57 2.16 0.25
CA GLN A 354 -13.23 3.55 0.57
C GLN A 354 -13.76 4.47 -0.51
N VAL A 355 -14.07 5.71 -0.12
CA VAL A 355 -14.21 6.80 -1.08
C VAL A 355 -12.85 7.16 -1.68
N VAL A 356 -12.85 7.83 -2.83
CA VAL A 356 -11.61 8.21 -3.52
C VAL A 356 -10.81 9.18 -2.66
N PHE A 357 -9.55 8.84 -2.42
CA PHE A 357 -8.60 9.79 -1.83
C PHE A 357 -8.34 10.88 -2.88
N SER A 358 -9.11 11.96 -2.80
CA SER A 358 -9.20 12.98 -3.84
C SER A 358 -8.72 14.34 -3.36
N ASN A 359 -8.03 15.07 -4.23
CA ASN A 359 -7.57 16.43 -4.00
C ASN A 359 -7.94 17.30 -5.20
N ILE A 360 -8.39 18.54 -4.96
CA ILE A 360 -8.56 19.53 -6.02
C ILE A 360 -7.83 20.81 -5.64
N LEU A 361 -7.24 21.46 -6.64
CA LEU A 361 -6.56 22.74 -6.47
C LEU A 361 -7.29 23.82 -7.25
N PHE A 362 -7.53 24.94 -6.58
CA PHE A 362 -8.15 26.14 -7.12
C PHE A 362 -7.12 27.23 -7.36
N GLU A 363 -7.34 28.00 -8.42
CA GLU A 363 -6.63 29.25 -8.71
C GLU A 363 -7.60 30.42 -8.51
N PHE A 364 -7.17 31.52 -7.88
CA PHE A 364 -8.02 32.72 -7.78
C PHE A 364 -8.10 33.48 -9.12
N GLY A 365 -7.02 33.48 -9.89
CA GLY A 365 -6.96 34.02 -11.26
C GLY A 365 -6.40 33.02 -12.25
N ILE A 366 -6.50 33.30 -13.55
CA ILE A 366 -5.92 32.41 -14.57
C ILE A 366 -4.38 32.49 -14.49
N PRO A 367 -3.67 31.38 -14.23
CA PRO A 367 -2.22 31.41 -14.13
C PRO A 367 -1.59 31.70 -15.50
N ASN A 368 -0.45 32.39 -15.52
CA ASN A 368 0.14 32.93 -16.76
C ASN A 368 0.36 31.85 -17.83
N TRP A 369 0.86 30.66 -17.45
CA TRP A 369 1.06 29.52 -18.34
C TRP A 369 -0.22 28.94 -18.97
N LEU A 370 -1.42 29.28 -18.45
CA LEU A 370 -2.71 28.91 -19.05
C LEU A 370 -3.39 30.06 -19.80
N LYS A 371 -3.04 31.33 -19.56
CA LYS A 371 -3.77 32.48 -20.11
C LYS A 371 -3.99 32.41 -21.63
N ASN A 372 -2.97 32.02 -22.39
CA ASN A 372 -3.00 31.96 -23.85
C ASN A 372 -3.20 30.54 -24.40
N VAL A 373 -3.52 29.57 -23.55
CA VAL A 373 -3.75 28.18 -23.97
C VAL A 373 -5.19 28.06 -24.48
N PRO A 374 -5.43 27.41 -25.66
CA PRO A 374 -6.77 27.18 -26.17
C PRO A 374 -7.66 26.49 -25.13
N ALA A 375 -8.81 27.12 -24.85
CA ALA A 375 -9.73 26.60 -23.85
C ALA A 375 -10.62 25.51 -24.46
N ILE A 376 -10.64 24.33 -23.85
CA ILE A 376 -11.53 23.25 -24.29
C ILE A 376 -12.91 23.45 -23.66
N GLY A 377 -13.89 23.76 -24.50
CA GLY A 377 -15.28 23.97 -24.12
C GLY A 377 -16.23 22.85 -24.56
N PRO A 378 -17.55 23.14 -24.57
CA PRO A 378 -18.58 22.19 -24.94
C PRO A 378 -18.35 21.44 -26.25
N SER A 379 -18.67 20.15 -26.24
CA SER A 379 -18.49 19.21 -27.35
C SER A 379 -17.02 19.01 -27.77
N GLY A 380 -16.07 19.30 -26.86
CA GLY A 380 -14.63 19.15 -27.11
C GLY A 380 -14.04 20.19 -28.07
N LYS A 381 -14.78 21.28 -28.33
CA LYS A 381 -14.34 22.36 -29.23
C LYS A 381 -13.51 23.38 -28.49
N GLU A 382 -12.54 23.96 -29.19
CA GLU A 382 -11.83 25.14 -28.69
C GLU A 382 -12.79 26.34 -28.66
N ALA A 383 -12.77 27.05 -27.54
CA ALA A 383 -13.63 28.19 -27.27
C ALA A 383 -12.76 29.33 -26.71
N GLY A 384 -12.01 30.02 -27.57
CA GLY A 384 -11.08 31.06 -27.12
C GLY A 384 -9.89 30.49 -26.34
N VAL A 385 -9.36 31.28 -25.40
CA VAL A 385 -8.25 30.89 -24.51
C VAL A 385 -8.69 30.92 -23.05
N TYR A 386 -7.99 30.20 -22.15
CA TYR A 386 -8.41 30.15 -20.75
C TYR A 386 -8.39 31.52 -20.05
N GLY A 387 -7.56 32.46 -20.53
CA GLY A 387 -7.53 33.84 -20.06
C GLY A 387 -8.85 34.59 -20.21
N ASP A 388 -9.72 34.16 -21.15
CA ASP A 388 -11.02 34.80 -21.40
C ASP A 388 -12.08 34.46 -20.34
N TYR A 389 -11.79 33.52 -19.43
CA TYR A 389 -12.76 32.91 -18.52
C TYR A 389 -12.45 33.13 -17.04
N GLU A 390 -11.74 34.20 -16.70
CA GLU A 390 -11.38 34.51 -15.31
C GLU A 390 -12.62 34.68 -14.43
N GLU A 391 -13.64 35.40 -14.92
CA GLU A 391 -14.90 35.64 -14.19
C GLU A 391 -15.65 34.33 -13.91
N GLU A 392 -15.80 33.47 -14.92
CA GLU A 392 -16.41 32.15 -14.76
C GLU A 392 -15.64 31.28 -13.76
N SER A 393 -14.31 31.32 -13.83
CA SER A 393 -13.43 30.51 -12.98
C SER A 393 -13.53 30.89 -11.50
N ILE A 394 -13.49 32.19 -11.20
CA ILE A 394 -13.62 32.67 -9.82
C ILE A 394 -15.05 32.49 -9.28
N ARG A 395 -16.06 32.59 -10.15
CA ARG A 395 -17.46 32.32 -9.79
C ARG A 395 -17.67 30.87 -9.37
N PHE A 396 -17.06 29.89 -10.05
CA PHE A 396 -17.11 28.49 -9.62
C PHE A 396 -16.45 28.27 -8.26
N LEU A 397 -15.26 28.85 -8.06
CA LEU A 397 -14.55 28.80 -6.78
C LEU A 397 -15.45 29.29 -5.64
N ARG A 398 -16.12 30.44 -5.84
CA ARG A 398 -17.03 31.04 -4.87
C ARG A 398 -18.20 30.12 -4.52
N GLU A 399 -18.92 29.61 -5.52
CA GLU A 399 -20.09 28.76 -5.30
C GLU A 399 -19.72 27.39 -4.71
N TYR A 400 -18.59 26.81 -5.12
CA TYR A 400 -18.04 25.60 -4.53
C TYR A 400 -17.71 25.80 -3.04
N THR A 401 -17.02 26.89 -2.70
CA THR A 401 -16.62 27.18 -1.32
C THR A 401 -17.83 27.35 -0.41
N LYS A 402 -18.88 28.04 -0.88
CA LYS A 402 -20.15 28.17 -0.14
C LYS A 402 -20.79 26.83 0.21
N ILE A 403 -20.74 25.84 -0.69
CA ILE A 403 -21.24 24.48 -0.42
C ILE A 403 -20.39 23.80 0.65
N LYS A 404 -19.06 23.88 0.54
CA LYS A 404 -18.15 23.31 1.54
C LYS A 404 -18.33 23.94 2.93
N ILE A 405 -18.62 25.25 3.00
CA ILE A 405 -18.96 25.94 4.26
C ILE A 405 -20.31 25.46 4.80
N LYS A 406 -21.31 25.26 3.95
CA LYS A 406 -22.62 24.75 4.39
C LYS A 406 -22.51 23.38 5.06
N GLY A 407 -21.64 22.52 4.52
CA GLY A 407 -21.53 21.13 4.95
C GLY A 407 -22.61 20.23 4.34
N ASP A 408 -22.64 18.98 4.78
CA ASP A 408 -23.64 18.00 4.36
C ASP A 408 -25.04 18.29 4.94
N HIS A 409 -25.99 17.39 4.72
CA HIS A 409 -27.38 17.56 5.15
C HIS A 409 -27.54 17.83 6.65
N VAL A 410 -26.62 17.31 7.49
CA VAL A 410 -26.64 17.48 8.95
C VAL A 410 -25.62 18.52 9.43
N GLY A 411 -25.01 19.27 8.50
CA GLY A 411 -24.05 20.35 8.80
C GLY A 411 -22.62 19.88 9.05
N LYS A 412 -22.31 18.59 8.81
CA LYS A 412 -20.95 18.04 8.95
C LYS A 412 -20.10 18.42 7.73
N GLN A 413 -18.80 18.59 7.95
CA GLN A 413 -17.85 18.84 6.87
C GLN A 413 -17.83 17.70 5.82
N HIS A 414 -17.82 18.07 4.54
CA HIS A 414 -17.43 17.17 3.46
C HIS A 414 -15.94 16.84 3.55
N MET A 415 -15.62 15.57 3.79
CA MET A 415 -14.24 15.10 3.97
C MET A 415 -13.44 15.13 2.67
N TRP A 416 -14.11 14.93 1.54
CA TRP A 416 -13.50 14.92 0.22
C TRP A 416 -14.17 15.92 -0.73
N PRO A 417 -13.53 16.25 -1.86
CA PRO A 417 -12.07 16.20 -2.00
C PRO A 417 -11.38 17.09 -0.94
N ASN A 418 -10.09 16.85 -0.71
CA ASN A 418 -9.24 17.82 -0.05
C ASN A 418 -9.11 19.05 -0.95
N ASP A 419 -9.46 20.21 -0.42
CA ASP A 419 -9.49 21.46 -1.19
C ASP A 419 -8.22 22.27 -0.94
N VAL A 420 -7.53 22.67 -2.00
CA VAL A 420 -6.29 23.45 -1.92
C VAL A 420 -6.48 24.74 -2.71
N TYR A 421 -6.17 25.89 -2.10
CA TYR A 421 -6.27 27.20 -2.76
C TYR A 421 -4.86 27.73 -2.99
N LYS A 422 -4.52 27.98 -4.25
CA LYS A 422 -3.20 28.48 -4.65
C LYS A 422 -3.21 29.99 -4.58
N VAL A 423 -2.31 30.54 -3.79
CA VAL A 423 -2.17 31.99 -3.61
C VAL A 423 -0.96 32.45 -4.39
N ARG A 424 -1.17 33.41 -5.30
CA ARG A 424 -0.13 34.04 -6.12
C ARG A 424 0.02 35.51 -5.74
N LYS A 425 1.10 36.10 -6.25
CA LYS A 425 1.40 37.53 -6.02
C LYS A 425 0.25 38.40 -6.52
N GLY A 426 -0.32 39.22 -5.64
CA GLY A 426 -1.42 40.15 -5.93
C GLY A 426 -2.82 39.57 -5.70
N ASP A 427 -2.96 38.28 -5.38
CA ASP A 427 -4.29 37.66 -5.23
C ASP A 427 -5.06 38.19 -4.01
N PHE A 428 -4.36 38.53 -2.92
CA PHE A 428 -5.00 39.06 -1.71
C PHE A 428 -5.70 40.40 -1.96
N GLU A 429 -5.11 41.25 -2.81
CA GLU A 429 -5.63 42.56 -3.17
C GLU A 429 -6.70 42.45 -4.27
N LYS A 430 -6.53 41.51 -5.21
CA LYS A 430 -7.43 41.35 -6.36
C LYS A 430 -8.72 40.60 -6.03
N TYR A 431 -8.70 39.66 -5.09
CA TYR A 431 -9.83 38.80 -4.74
C TYR A 431 -10.16 38.82 -3.23
N PRO A 432 -10.39 40.00 -2.63
CA PRO A 432 -10.58 40.12 -1.18
C PRO A 432 -11.80 39.34 -0.66
N GLU A 433 -12.88 39.30 -1.42
CA GLU A 433 -14.11 38.60 -1.05
C GLU A 433 -13.93 37.08 -1.06
N GLU A 434 -13.27 36.52 -2.07
CA GLU A 434 -13.00 35.08 -2.14
C GLU A 434 -11.96 34.66 -1.12
N MET A 435 -10.96 35.50 -0.87
CA MET A 435 -10.01 35.28 0.22
C MET A 435 -10.75 35.21 1.55
N LYS A 436 -11.64 36.16 1.85
CA LYS A 436 -12.45 36.13 3.07
C LYS A 436 -13.30 34.86 3.16
N LEU A 437 -14.00 34.49 2.08
CA LEU A 437 -14.81 33.28 2.01
C LEU A 437 -14.00 32.01 2.28
N VAL A 438 -12.80 31.90 1.71
CA VAL A 438 -11.89 30.77 1.96
C VAL A 438 -11.47 30.71 3.43
N HIS A 439 -11.26 31.84 4.09
CA HIS A 439 -10.92 31.89 5.51
C HIS A 439 -12.13 31.68 6.43
N GLU A 440 -13.36 31.98 6.00
CA GLU A 440 -14.59 31.55 6.68
C GLU A 440 -14.71 30.03 6.67
N PHE A 441 -14.36 29.39 5.55
CA PHE A 441 -14.27 27.93 5.47
C PHE A 441 -13.23 27.38 6.47
N MET A 442 -12.04 27.99 6.55
CA MET A 442 -11.01 27.63 7.54
C MET A 442 -11.47 27.80 8.98
N ALA A 443 -12.08 28.93 9.31
CA ALA A 443 -12.53 29.24 10.66
C ALA A 443 -13.58 28.22 11.14
N LYS A 444 -14.47 27.79 10.23
CA LYS A 444 -15.49 26.80 10.53
C LYS A 444 -14.89 25.41 10.72
N TYR A 445 -14.10 24.92 9.77
CA TYR A 445 -13.76 23.49 9.69
C TYR A 445 -12.26 23.16 9.80
N GLY A 446 -11.36 24.15 9.88
CA GLY A 446 -9.91 23.90 9.86
C GLY A 446 -9.40 23.40 8.51
N THR A 447 -10.11 23.69 7.43
CA THR A 447 -9.78 23.38 6.03
C THR A 447 -10.39 24.52 5.19
N PRO A 448 -9.85 24.93 4.04
CA PRO A 448 -8.94 24.24 3.12
C PRO A 448 -7.45 24.41 3.46
N TYR A 449 -6.58 23.90 2.59
CA TYR A 449 -5.14 24.14 2.62
C TYR A 449 -4.78 25.36 1.75
N ILE A 450 -3.71 26.06 2.11
CA ILE A 450 -3.11 27.09 1.25
C ILE A 450 -1.83 26.56 0.62
N ALA A 451 -1.78 26.67 -0.71
CA ALA A 451 -0.57 26.47 -1.50
C ALA A 451 0.03 27.84 -1.82
N ASN A 452 1.15 28.15 -1.18
CA ASN A 452 1.78 29.46 -1.30
C ASN A 452 2.69 29.49 -2.54
N GLY A 453 2.33 30.35 -3.50
CA GLY A 453 3.06 30.60 -4.74
C GLY A 453 3.91 31.86 -4.72
N LEU A 454 4.03 32.56 -3.59
CA LEU A 454 4.86 33.76 -3.45
C LEU A 454 6.37 33.49 -3.36
N PRO A 455 6.86 32.40 -2.72
CA PRO A 455 8.29 32.17 -2.59
C PRO A 455 8.98 31.98 -3.94
N GLU A 456 10.18 32.54 -4.12
CA GLU A 456 10.90 32.53 -5.40
C GLU A 456 11.26 31.12 -5.89
N TRP A 457 11.50 30.19 -4.97
CA TRP A 457 11.80 28.80 -5.30
C TRP A 457 10.57 28.02 -5.80
N GLN A 458 9.36 28.58 -5.66
CA GLN A 458 8.14 27.98 -6.17
C GLN A 458 7.97 28.34 -7.66
N THR A 459 8.10 27.35 -8.53
CA THR A 459 7.95 27.58 -9.98
C THR A 459 6.53 27.99 -10.36
N GLU A 460 6.36 28.59 -11.53
CA GLU A 460 5.06 29.08 -12.02
C GLU A 460 3.92 28.04 -11.96
N ASN A 461 4.16 26.82 -12.46
CA ASN A 461 3.26 25.68 -12.29
C ASN A 461 3.80 24.74 -11.20
N PHE A 462 3.02 24.60 -10.13
CA PHE A 462 3.22 23.63 -9.06
C PHE A 462 1.86 23.06 -8.63
N ASN A 463 1.88 21.84 -8.09
CA ASN A 463 0.69 21.17 -7.55
C ASN A 463 1.02 20.28 -6.36
N TYR A 464 -0.03 19.86 -5.64
CA TYR A 464 0.01 19.00 -4.47
C TYR A 464 -1.03 17.89 -4.60
N MET A 465 -0.59 16.64 -4.43
CA MET A 465 -1.41 15.44 -4.58
C MET A 465 -1.49 14.67 -3.26
N GLY A 466 -2.64 14.05 -3.00
CA GLY A 466 -2.86 13.25 -1.79
C GLY A 466 -2.64 14.08 -0.53
N CYS A 467 -1.82 13.58 0.41
CA CYS A 467 -1.53 14.34 1.63
C CYS A 467 -0.73 15.63 1.34
N ARG A 468 0.34 15.54 0.53
CA ARG A 468 1.31 16.63 0.32
C ARG A 468 2.36 16.38 -0.78
N THR A 469 2.19 15.37 -1.63
CA THR A 469 3.18 15.07 -2.68
C THR A 469 3.21 16.22 -3.68
N ARG A 470 4.36 16.86 -3.88
CA ARG A 470 4.50 18.05 -4.71
C ARG A 470 5.15 17.74 -6.05
N LEU A 471 4.63 18.33 -7.11
CA LEU A 471 5.28 18.42 -8.42
C LEU A 471 5.37 19.88 -8.85
N ASP A 472 6.40 20.18 -9.62
CA ASP A 472 6.68 21.50 -10.19
C ASP A 472 7.14 21.44 -11.66
N ALA A 473 7.30 22.61 -12.27
CA ALA A 473 7.72 22.74 -13.67
C ALA A 473 9.23 22.54 -13.89
N ALA A 474 10.03 22.46 -12.82
CA ALA A 474 11.49 22.53 -12.90
C ALA A 474 12.13 21.37 -13.70
N TYR A 475 11.49 20.19 -13.70
CA TYR A 475 12.05 18.99 -14.35
C TYR A 475 11.71 18.87 -15.84
N ALA A 476 10.45 19.09 -16.21
CA ALA A 476 9.94 18.82 -17.56
C ALA A 476 9.05 19.97 -18.10
N GLY A 477 9.33 21.20 -17.67
CA GLY A 477 8.60 22.41 -18.07
C GLY A 477 7.19 22.50 -17.47
N VAL A 478 6.45 23.53 -17.90
CA VAL A 478 5.14 23.87 -17.34
C VAL A 478 4.07 22.78 -17.50
N TRP A 479 4.20 21.86 -18.47
CA TRP A 479 3.30 20.71 -18.60
C TRP A 479 3.84 19.44 -17.93
N GLY A 480 5.11 19.45 -17.50
CA GLY A 480 5.81 18.29 -16.95
C GLY A 480 5.32 17.81 -15.59
N SER A 481 4.52 18.62 -14.88
CA SER A 481 3.85 18.24 -13.63
C SER A 481 2.41 17.74 -13.83
N GLN A 482 1.93 17.70 -15.08
CA GLN A 482 0.58 17.32 -15.44
C GLN A 482 0.55 15.89 -16.02
N ARG A 483 -0.56 15.18 -15.80
CA ARG A 483 -0.76 13.76 -16.21
C ARG A 483 0.32 12.82 -15.68
N THR A 484 0.95 13.18 -14.57
CA THR A 484 2.02 12.41 -13.94
C THR A 484 1.88 12.46 -12.44
N GLY A 485 2.82 11.89 -11.69
CA GLY A 485 2.67 11.75 -10.26
C GLY A 485 3.90 11.23 -9.54
N ASN A 486 3.66 10.42 -8.52
CA ASN A 486 4.71 9.69 -7.81
C ASN A 486 4.58 8.20 -8.08
N ASP A 487 5.70 7.56 -8.37
CA ASP A 487 5.73 6.11 -8.55
C ASP A 487 5.71 5.40 -7.19
N ILE A 488 6.65 5.79 -6.32
CA ILE A 488 6.75 5.38 -4.92
C ILE A 488 7.66 6.37 -4.17
N TYR A 489 7.60 6.36 -2.84
CA TYR A 489 8.60 7.01 -1.98
C TYR A 489 9.05 6.08 -0.85
N ILE A 490 10.27 6.29 -0.37
CA ILE A 490 10.89 5.47 0.69
C ILE A 490 11.33 6.41 1.81
N THR A 491 10.94 6.14 3.06
CA THR A 491 11.30 7.01 4.20
C THR A 491 12.54 6.52 4.92
N LEU A 492 13.56 7.36 4.99
CA LEU A 492 14.77 7.15 5.77
C LEU A 492 14.53 7.35 7.27
N ASN A 493 15.10 6.47 8.11
CA ASN A 493 15.12 6.62 9.56
C ASN A 493 16.34 7.45 9.98
N LEU A 494 16.16 8.77 10.14
CA LEU A 494 17.27 9.65 10.52
C LEU A 494 17.81 9.36 11.94
N PRO A 495 16.96 9.10 12.97
CA PRO A 495 17.44 8.73 14.29
C PRO A 495 18.38 7.52 14.27
N ARG A 496 18.04 6.48 13.49
CA ARG A 496 18.90 5.30 13.33
C ARG A 496 20.30 5.65 12.83
N ILE A 497 20.44 6.61 11.93
CA ILE A 497 21.75 7.09 11.46
C ILE A 497 22.52 7.74 12.61
N ALA A 498 21.86 8.62 13.38
CA ALA A 498 22.49 9.31 14.51
C ALA A 498 23.04 8.32 15.56
N TYR A 499 22.24 7.30 15.91
CA TYR A 499 22.64 6.28 16.87
C TYR A 499 23.88 5.47 16.43
N GLU A 500 23.99 5.18 15.14
CA GLU A 500 25.12 4.43 14.57
C GLU A 500 26.35 5.30 14.37
N ALA A 501 26.14 6.58 14.08
CA ALA A 501 27.19 7.59 13.94
C ALA A 501 27.87 7.90 15.28
N ARG A 502 27.14 7.82 16.41
CA ARG A 502 27.66 8.15 17.76
C ARG A 502 28.28 9.55 17.80
N GLU A 503 27.50 10.54 17.36
CA GLU A 503 27.88 11.97 17.35
C GLU A 503 29.04 12.32 16.40
N ASP A 504 29.49 11.38 15.55
CA ASP A 504 30.50 11.64 14.51
C ASP A 504 29.84 12.11 13.20
N ASP A 505 30.08 13.37 12.83
CA ASP A 505 29.60 13.98 11.59
C ASP A 505 29.98 13.19 10.33
N ASN A 506 31.24 12.78 10.20
CA ASN A 506 31.73 12.09 9.00
C ASN A 506 31.02 10.75 8.85
N LYS A 507 30.92 10.00 9.96
CA LYS A 507 30.23 8.73 10.00
C LYS A 507 28.73 8.86 9.74
N PHE A 508 28.10 9.93 10.23
CA PHE A 508 26.69 10.23 9.94
C PHE A 508 26.45 10.33 8.43
N PHE A 509 27.24 11.17 7.75
CA PHE A 509 27.08 11.40 6.32
C PHE A 509 27.50 10.20 5.46
N GLU A 510 28.47 9.38 5.91
CA GLU A 510 28.80 8.11 5.27
C GLU A 510 27.60 7.14 5.28
N ILE A 511 27.00 6.93 6.46
CA ILE A 511 25.84 6.03 6.62
C ILE A 511 24.64 6.57 5.85
N LEU A 512 24.40 7.88 5.90
CA LEU A 512 23.35 8.56 5.12
C LEU A 512 23.48 8.23 3.64
N ASN A 513 24.66 8.47 3.05
CA ASN A 513 24.92 8.22 1.63
C ASN A 513 24.74 6.74 1.27
N LYS A 514 25.24 5.83 2.11
CA LYS A 514 25.08 4.38 1.90
C LYS A 514 23.61 3.95 1.87
N ARG A 515 22.77 4.51 2.76
CA ARG A 515 21.33 4.22 2.79
C ARG A 515 20.60 4.85 1.61
N LEU A 516 20.94 6.08 1.24
CA LEU A 516 20.38 6.75 0.06
C LEU A 516 20.68 5.97 -1.24
N SER A 517 21.88 5.40 -1.37
CA SER A 517 22.23 4.51 -2.50
C SER A 517 21.32 3.30 -2.59
N LYS A 518 21.06 2.61 -1.47
CA LYS A 518 20.13 1.47 -1.46
C LYS A 518 18.70 1.87 -1.80
N MET A 519 18.25 3.01 -1.27
CA MET A 519 16.92 3.55 -1.58
C MET A 519 16.80 3.88 -3.08
N ALA A 520 17.83 4.48 -3.69
CA ALA A 520 17.85 4.77 -5.12
C ALA A 520 17.70 3.50 -5.97
N GLU A 521 18.39 2.41 -5.59
CA GLU A 521 18.28 1.12 -6.27
C GLU A 521 16.86 0.56 -6.22
N ILE A 522 16.21 0.60 -5.05
CA ILE A 522 14.80 0.18 -4.90
C ILE A 522 13.88 1.04 -5.79
N LEU A 523 14.08 2.36 -5.81
CA LEU A 523 13.29 3.28 -6.62
C LEU A 523 13.43 2.98 -8.13
N LEU A 524 14.62 2.61 -8.58
CA LEU A 524 14.89 2.23 -9.97
C LEU A 524 14.27 0.87 -10.34
N ILE A 525 14.36 -0.13 -9.45
CA ILE A 525 13.68 -1.42 -9.62
C ILE A 525 12.17 -1.20 -9.73
N LYS A 526 11.59 -0.39 -8.83
CA LYS A 526 10.17 -0.07 -8.87
C LYS A 526 9.78 0.65 -10.16
N HIS A 527 10.60 1.58 -10.63
CA HIS A 527 10.38 2.23 -11.91
C HIS A 527 10.28 1.21 -13.05
N LYS A 528 11.19 0.23 -13.10
CA LYS A 528 11.13 -0.81 -14.14
C LYS A 528 9.87 -1.69 -14.03
N ILE A 529 9.47 -2.03 -12.81
CA ILE A 529 8.23 -2.79 -12.57
C ILE A 529 7.02 -1.99 -13.09
N SER A 530 6.92 -0.70 -12.77
CA SER A 530 5.81 0.15 -13.26
C SER A 530 5.78 0.29 -14.77
N GLU A 531 6.94 0.40 -15.41
CA GLU A 531 7.06 0.43 -16.87
C GLU A 531 6.54 -0.86 -17.50
N ASP A 532 6.93 -2.01 -16.96
CA ASP A 532 6.48 -3.31 -17.43
C ASP A 532 4.95 -3.47 -17.24
N LEU A 533 4.39 -3.01 -16.11
CA LEU A 533 2.96 -3.04 -15.84
C LEU A 533 2.15 -2.23 -16.86
N LEU A 534 2.71 -1.10 -17.32
CA LEU A 534 2.10 -0.20 -18.28
C LEU A 534 2.19 -0.77 -19.71
N HIS A 535 3.40 -1.19 -20.13
CA HIS A 535 3.71 -1.45 -21.54
C HIS A 535 3.90 -2.91 -21.92
N LYS A 536 4.17 -3.83 -20.96
CA LYS A 536 4.31 -5.26 -21.25
C LYS A 536 3.11 -6.07 -20.81
N GLN A 537 2.68 -5.92 -19.56
CA GLN A 537 1.51 -6.64 -19.05
C GLN A 537 0.18 -5.92 -19.35
N HIS A 538 0.23 -4.64 -19.70
CA HIS A 538 -0.94 -3.80 -19.98
C HIS A 538 -2.01 -3.87 -18.87
N LEU A 539 -1.59 -3.85 -17.60
CA LEU A 539 -2.51 -3.84 -16.45
C LEU A 539 -3.06 -2.44 -16.16
N LEU A 540 -2.36 -1.40 -16.59
CA LEU A 540 -2.67 0.00 -16.30
C LEU A 540 -3.40 0.69 -17.47
N LYS A 541 -4.43 0.05 -18.03
CA LYS A 541 -5.09 0.45 -19.28
C LYS A 541 -5.74 1.84 -19.24
N PHE A 542 -6.23 2.26 -18.08
CA PHE A 542 -6.81 3.61 -17.95
C PHE A 542 -5.72 4.66 -18.10
N LEU A 543 -4.53 4.39 -17.57
CA LEU A 543 -3.37 5.27 -17.65
C LEU A 543 -2.74 5.28 -19.04
N SER A 544 -2.70 4.14 -19.74
CA SER A 544 -2.14 4.02 -21.10
C SER A 544 -3.13 4.35 -22.22
N GLN A 545 -4.36 4.79 -21.90
CA GLN A 545 -5.35 5.12 -22.93
C GLN A 545 -4.87 6.29 -23.80
N LYS A 546 -5.19 6.26 -25.08
CA LYS A 546 -4.77 7.31 -26.03
C LYS A 546 -5.63 8.57 -25.92
N MET A 547 -4.97 9.72 -25.91
CA MET A 547 -5.56 11.07 -25.92
C MET A 547 -4.99 11.84 -27.11
N GLY A 548 -5.61 11.66 -28.28
CA GLY A 548 -4.96 11.98 -29.55
C GLY A 548 -3.88 10.92 -29.84
N ASP A 549 -2.67 11.37 -30.17
CA ASP A 549 -1.56 10.48 -30.54
C ASP A 549 -0.74 9.98 -29.33
N GLU A 550 -0.89 10.62 -28.17
CA GLU A 550 -0.14 10.31 -26.95
C GLU A 550 -0.91 9.40 -25.99
N GLU A 551 -0.20 8.66 -25.15
CA GLU A 551 -0.81 8.05 -23.98
C GLU A 551 -1.18 9.12 -22.95
N TYR A 552 -2.23 8.86 -22.16
CA TYR A 552 -2.66 9.80 -21.15
C TYR A 552 -1.59 10.01 -20.08
N TYR A 553 -1.01 8.95 -19.53
CA TYR A 553 -0.08 9.00 -18.41
C TYR A 553 1.37 9.29 -18.83
N ASN A 554 1.90 10.42 -18.37
CA ASN A 554 3.29 10.82 -18.57
C ASN A 554 4.21 10.09 -17.59
N PHE A 555 4.42 8.78 -17.84
CA PHE A 555 5.15 7.89 -16.95
C PHE A 555 6.61 8.31 -16.71
N MET A 556 7.30 8.82 -17.73
CA MET A 556 8.70 9.26 -17.60
C MET A 556 8.87 10.46 -16.66
N ASN A 557 7.81 11.25 -16.45
CA ASN A 557 7.82 12.41 -15.56
C ASN A 557 7.51 12.05 -14.10
N THR A 558 7.26 10.78 -13.79
CA THR A 558 6.95 10.33 -12.43
C THR A 558 8.13 10.53 -11.49
N THR A 559 7.82 10.96 -10.27
CA THR A 559 8.83 11.14 -9.22
C THR A 559 9.27 9.83 -8.58
N LYS A 560 10.57 9.74 -8.31
CA LYS A 560 11.26 8.72 -7.52
C LYS A 560 11.74 9.42 -6.25
N THR A 561 11.13 9.13 -5.10
CA THR A 561 11.18 10.10 -4.00
C THR A 561 11.86 9.55 -2.75
N PHE A 562 12.85 10.30 -2.26
CA PHE A 562 13.46 10.09 -0.96
C PHE A 562 12.65 10.80 0.11
N GLY A 563 12.13 10.04 1.06
CA GLY A 563 11.47 10.53 2.25
C GLY A 563 12.37 10.44 3.48
N TYR A 564 12.01 11.14 4.55
CA TYR A 564 12.69 11.05 5.84
C TYR A 564 11.73 11.32 7.00
N THR A 565 12.07 10.86 8.20
CA THR A 565 11.37 11.16 9.44
C THR A 565 12.32 11.20 10.62
N GLY A 566 11.90 11.85 11.72
CA GLY A 566 12.65 11.90 12.97
C GLY A 566 13.86 12.83 12.96
N LEU A 567 13.83 13.92 12.19
CA LEU A 567 14.96 14.86 12.15
C LEU A 567 15.22 15.46 13.53
N THR A 568 14.15 15.83 14.25
CA THR A 568 14.22 16.41 15.59
C THR A 568 14.89 15.49 16.61
N GLU A 569 14.62 14.19 16.56
CA GLU A 569 15.26 13.19 17.43
C GLU A 569 16.69 12.89 17.00
N ALA A 570 16.96 12.81 15.68
CA ALA A 570 18.31 12.59 15.15
C ALA A 570 19.26 13.73 15.55
N VAL A 571 18.83 14.98 15.40
CA VAL A 571 19.61 16.16 15.77
C VAL A 571 19.79 16.25 17.28
N LYS A 572 18.76 15.91 18.08
CA LYS A 572 18.88 15.87 19.55
C LYS A 572 19.93 14.88 19.99
N PHE A 573 19.95 13.69 19.41
CA PHE A 573 20.95 12.68 19.73
C PHE A 573 22.35 13.13 19.34
N HIS A 574 22.49 13.75 18.17
CA HIS A 574 23.80 14.10 17.61
C HIS A 574 24.42 15.38 18.20
N THR A 575 23.59 16.36 18.56
CA THR A 575 24.05 17.71 19.00
C THR A 575 23.71 18.03 20.45
N GLY A 576 22.96 17.16 21.12
CA GLY A 576 22.41 17.41 22.46
C GLY A 576 21.20 18.37 22.47
N ASN A 577 20.80 18.96 21.34
CA ASN A 577 19.72 19.94 21.26
C ASN A 577 18.69 19.60 20.16
N HIS A 578 17.40 19.88 20.41
CA HIS A 578 16.35 19.79 19.39
C HIS A 578 16.47 20.94 18.40
N LEU A 579 15.82 20.82 17.23
CA LEU A 579 15.85 21.82 16.15
C LEU A 579 15.51 23.25 16.61
N HIS A 580 14.61 23.39 17.59
CA HIS A 580 14.14 24.68 18.09
C HIS A 580 14.89 25.18 19.33
N GLU A 581 15.82 24.39 19.88
CA GLU A 581 16.54 24.75 21.11
C GLU A 581 17.83 25.52 20.82
N ASN A 582 18.49 25.28 19.69
CA ASN A 582 19.80 25.84 19.38
C ASN A 582 19.99 26.08 17.87
N LYS A 583 20.69 27.17 17.51
CA LYS A 583 21.03 27.52 16.13
C LYS A 583 21.90 26.45 15.44
N ASP A 584 22.92 25.92 16.11
CA ASP A 584 23.82 24.90 15.57
C ASP A 584 23.06 23.59 15.29
N ALA A 585 22.08 23.27 16.14
CA ALA A 585 21.18 22.13 15.92
C ALA A 585 20.31 22.32 14.67
N GLN A 586 19.75 23.51 14.49
CA GLN A 586 18.99 23.85 13.28
C GLN A 586 19.87 23.83 12.02
N GLU A 587 21.08 24.38 12.07
CA GLU A 587 22.04 24.34 10.95
C GLU A 587 22.45 22.91 10.58
N PHE A 588 22.67 22.05 11.57
CA PHE A 588 22.93 20.63 11.34
C PHE A 588 21.73 19.92 10.73
N GLY A 589 20.51 20.20 11.21
CA GLY A 589 19.27 19.69 10.61
C GLY A 589 19.14 20.07 9.13
N VAL A 590 19.38 21.33 8.79
CA VAL A 590 19.41 21.83 7.40
C VAL A 590 20.50 21.14 6.58
N LYS A 591 21.71 20.95 7.14
CA LYS A 591 22.83 20.25 6.48
C LYS A 591 22.44 18.82 6.08
N ILE A 592 21.74 18.09 6.94
CA ILE A 592 21.24 16.73 6.64
C ILE A 592 20.29 16.75 5.44
N ILE A 593 19.25 17.60 5.48
CA ILE A 593 18.22 17.61 4.43
C ILE A 593 18.78 18.15 3.11
N LYS A 594 19.68 19.13 3.17
CA LYS A 594 20.41 19.63 2.01
C LYS A 594 21.21 18.52 1.33
N ARG A 595 21.92 17.67 2.09
CA ARG A 595 22.64 16.53 1.52
C ARG A 595 21.71 15.54 0.83
N ILE A 596 20.55 15.23 1.40
CA ILE A 596 19.54 14.36 0.76
C ILE A 596 19.06 15.00 -0.56
N ARG A 597 18.83 16.32 -0.57
CA ARG A 597 18.40 17.06 -1.76
C ARG A 597 19.46 17.06 -2.86
N GLU A 598 20.72 17.25 -2.51
CA GLU A 598 21.86 17.16 -3.42
C GLU A 598 21.95 15.77 -4.04
N TYR A 599 21.86 14.70 -3.23
CA TYR A 599 21.88 13.32 -3.72
C TYR A 599 20.72 13.02 -4.68
N ALA A 600 19.51 13.51 -4.39
CA ALA A 600 18.39 13.39 -5.33
C ALA A 600 18.66 14.13 -6.65
N GLY A 601 19.32 15.28 -6.61
CA GLY A 601 19.78 16.00 -7.80
C GLY A 601 20.83 15.23 -8.60
N GLU A 602 21.79 14.59 -7.92
CA GLU A 602 22.79 13.69 -8.52
C GLU A 602 22.10 12.53 -9.25
N CYS A 603 21.18 11.81 -8.59
CA CYS A 603 20.40 10.73 -9.19
C CYS A 603 19.60 11.21 -10.41
N THR A 604 19.02 12.41 -10.34
CA THR A 604 18.27 12.99 -11.46
C THR A 604 19.14 13.16 -12.70
N LYS A 605 20.37 13.68 -12.52
CA LYS A 605 21.33 13.86 -13.61
C LYS A 605 21.85 12.54 -14.16
N VAL A 606 22.18 11.59 -13.28
CA VAL A 606 22.80 10.30 -13.67
C VAL A 606 21.80 9.39 -14.39
N HIS A 607 20.56 9.32 -13.90
CA HIS A 607 19.56 8.38 -14.43
C HIS A 607 18.59 9.02 -15.43
N CYS A 608 18.63 10.33 -15.64
CA CYS A 608 17.67 11.07 -16.47
C CYS A 608 16.21 10.80 -16.06
N LEU A 609 15.98 10.65 -14.76
CA LEU A 609 14.67 10.40 -14.15
C LEU A 609 14.43 11.42 -13.04
N ARG A 610 13.16 11.79 -12.80
CA ARG A 610 12.82 12.80 -11.80
C ARG A 610 12.97 12.27 -10.37
N PHE A 611 14.06 12.59 -9.68
CA PHE A 611 14.18 12.33 -8.24
C PHE A 611 13.81 13.56 -7.39
N SER A 612 13.18 13.33 -6.24
CA SER A 612 12.73 14.41 -5.35
C SER A 612 12.85 14.02 -3.87
N VAL A 613 12.70 15.02 -3.00
CA VAL A 613 12.72 14.82 -1.54
C VAL A 613 11.38 15.22 -0.94
N ILE A 614 10.79 14.34 -0.12
CA ILE A 614 9.52 14.59 0.58
C ILE A 614 9.71 14.55 2.09
N ALA A 615 9.17 15.57 2.77
CA ALA A 615 8.87 15.49 4.19
C ALA A 615 7.72 14.50 4.39
N SER A 616 8.06 13.23 4.61
CA SER A 616 7.13 12.11 4.65
C SER A 616 5.97 12.34 5.65
N PRO A 617 4.71 12.04 5.28
CA PRO A 617 3.60 12.05 6.22
C PRO A 617 3.80 11.10 7.41
N ALA A 618 4.52 10.00 7.20
CA ALA A 618 4.97 9.08 8.24
C ALA A 618 3.85 8.64 9.21
N GLU A 619 2.67 8.36 8.67
CA GLU A 619 1.47 8.04 9.47
C GLU A 619 1.70 6.85 10.41
N THR A 620 2.42 5.85 9.92
CA THR A 620 2.62 4.55 10.57
C THR A 620 4.09 4.20 10.69
N CYS A 621 4.90 4.60 9.71
CA CYS A 621 6.33 4.31 9.74
C CYS A 621 7.05 5.01 10.89
N ALA A 622 6.62 6.22 11.33
CA ALA A 622 7.22 6.90 12.48
C ALA A 622 7.18 6.05 13.76
N ALA A 623 6.03 5.44 14.05
CA ALA A 623 5.85 4.56 15.19
C ALA A 623 6.62 3.23 15.03
N ARG A 624 6.53 2.63 13.84
CA ARG A 624 7.24 1.37 13.52
C ARG A 624 8.74 1.52 13.72
N LEU A 625 9.34 2.57 13.17
CA LEU A 625 10.77 2.82 13.24
C LEU A 625 11.24 3.06 14.68
N ALA A 626 10.50 3.88 15.45
CA ALA A 626 10.79 4.09 16.87
C ALA A 626 10.76 2.77 17.68
N LYS A 627 9.74 1.93 17.48
CA LYS A 627 9.65 0.62 18.17
C LYS A 627 10.82 -0.31 17.84
N ILE A 628 11.22 -0.38 16.57
CA ILE A 628 12.36 -1.21 16.14
C ILE A 628 13.68 -0.68 16.72
N ASP A 629 13.85 0.64 16.77
CA ASP A 629 15.03 1.28 17.34
C ASP A 629 15.12 1.05 18.85
N ILE A 630 14.01 1.18 19.59
CA ILE A 630 13.92 0.86 21.03
C ILE A 630 14.33 -0.59 21.29
N ALA A 631 13.82 -1.53 20.48
CA ALA A 631 14.18 -2.94 20.62
C ALA A 631 15.67 -3.21 20.39
N LYS A 632 16.33 -2.45 19.50
CA LYS A 632 17.73 -2.66 19.13
C LYS A 632 18.73 -1.88 19.98
N PHE A 633 18.40 -0.66 20.43
CA PHE A 633 19.31 0.22 21.17
C PHE A 633 18.89 0.49 22.63
N GLY A 634 17.73 0.01 23.05
CA GLY A 634 17.26 0.12 24.43
C GLY A 634 17.07 1.57 24.88
N LYS A 635 17.57 1.88 26.08
CA LYS A 635 17.32 3.16 26.77
C LYS A 635 18.01 4.38 26.12
N ASN A 636 18.91 4.17 25.16
CA ASN A 636 19.66 5.24 24.50
C ASN A 636 18.89 5.89 23.34
N VAL A 637 17.69 5.40 23.02
CA VAL A 637 16.85 5.94 21.95
C VAL A 637 16.18 7.23 22.42
N ILE A 638 16.22 8.25 21.56
CA ILE A 638 15.46 9.48 21.72
C ILE A 638 14.21 9.37 20.86
N ASN A 639 13.05 9.33 21.49
CA ASN A 639 11.75 9.30 20.82
C ASN A 639 10.75 10.20 21.56
N ALA A 640 9.67 10.56 20.87
CA ALA A 640 8.50 11.19 21.47
C ALA A 640 7.46 10.15 21.91
N GLY A 641 6.45 10.59 22.66
CA GLY A 641 5.37 9.74 23.18
C GLY A 641 5.74 8.95 24.43
N THR A 642 4.87 8.01 24.82
CA THR A 642 5.08 7.15 26.00
C THR A 642 5.83 5.88 25.65
N LYS A 643 6.17 5.07 26.66
CA LYS A 643 6.81 3.76 26.48
C LYS A 643 5.95 2.79 25.66
N GLU A 644 4.63 2.86 25.81
CA GLU A 644 3.66 1.98 25.13
C GLU A 644 3.35 2.48 23.71
N ALA A 645 3.44 3.79 23.49
CA ALA A 645 3.07 4.45 22.24
C ALA A 645 4.19 5.38 21.71
N PRO A 646 5.43 4.89 21.53
CA PRO A 646 6.54 5.71 21.07
C PRO A 646 6.37 6.07 19.59
N TYR A 647 6.90 7.22 19.20
CA TYR A 647 7.00 7.64 17.80
C TYR A 647 8.17 8.59 17.58
N TYR A 648 8.56 8.73 16.31
CA TYR A 648 9.43 9.82 15.85
C TYR A 648 8.61 10.98 15.29
N THR A 649 9.06 12.20 15.58
CA THR A 649 8.44 13.40 15.03
C THR A 649 8.49 13.38 13.51
N ASN A 650 7.37 13.76 12.88
CA ASN A 650 7.22 13.71 11.44
C ASN A 650 8.23 14.62 10.73
N SER A 651 9.08 14.04 9.88
CA SER A 651 10.00 14.78 9.00
C SER A 651 10.90 15.80 9.73
N HIS A 652 10.76 17.09 9.40
CA HIS A 652 11.50 18.23 9.95
C HIS A 652 10.66 19.07 10.94
N MET A 653 9.49 18.57 11.34
CA MET A 653 8.65 19.29 12.29
C MET A 653 9.40 19.43 13.62
N VAL A 654 9.21 20.58 14.26
CA VAL A 654 9.56 20.75 15.67
C VAL A 654 8.81 19.72 16.53
N ARG A 655 9.29 19.48 17.75
CA ARG A 655 8.63 18.57 18.69
C ARG A 655 7.15 18.93 18.81
N MET A 656 6.30 17.90 18.88
CA MET A 656 4.85 18.10 18.90
C MET A 656 4.41 18.87 20.15
N ASP A 657 5.08 18.66 21.28
CA ASP A 657 4.80 19.26 22.60
C ASP A 657 5.57 20.56 22.87
N ALA A 658 6.35 21.05 21.89
CA ALA A 658 7.11 22.29 22.07
C ALA A 658 6.15 23.49 22.17
N ASN A 659 6.17 24.12 23.35
CA ASN A 659 5.38 25.31 23.66
C ASN A 659 6.21 26.57 23.40
N PHE A 660 6.11 27.10 22.19
CA PHE A 660 6.80 28.32 21.78
C PHE A 660 6.01 29.06 20.68
N PRO A 661 6.28 30.36 20.45
CA PRO A 661 5.50 31.19 19.52
C PRO A 661 5.42 30.62 18.10
N LEU A 662 4.25 30.79 17.47
CA LEU A 662 4.02 30.31 16.09
C LEU A 662 5.02 30.93 15.09
N ALA A 663 5.38 32.20 15.27
CA ALA A 663 6.34 32.89 14.41
C ALA A 663 7.73 32.22 14.43
N GLU A 664 8.17 31.73 15.58
CA GLU A 664 9.43 30.99 15.71
C GLU A 664 9.34 29.61 15.05
N LYS A 665 8.19 28.91 15.18
CA LYS A 665 7.96 27.63 14.49
C LYS A 665 8.04 27.81 12.98
N ILE A 666 7.39 28.86 12.46
CA ILE A 666 7.43 29.19 11.03
C ILE A 666 8.88 29.46 10.59
N LYS A 667 9.65 30.23 11.35
CA LYS A 667 11.05 30.54 11.05
C LYS A 667 11.95 29.30 11.00
N ILE A 668 11.66 28.29 11.82
CA ILE A 668 12.40 27.02 11.82
C ILE A 668 12.00 26.17 10.61
N GLU A 669 10.70 26.02 10.35
CA GLU A 669 10.20 25.12 9.30
C GLU A 669 10.38 25.69 7.88
N GLU A 670 10.40 27.03 7.72
CA GLU A 670 10.62 27.68 6.41
C GLU A 670 11.97 27.32 5.78
N ALA A 671 12.99 26.99 6.59
CA ALA A 671 14.29 26.56 6.10
C ALA A 671 14.28 25.21 5.35
N TYR A 672 13.24 24.39 5.53
CA TYR A 672 13.18 23.02 4.99
C TYR A 672 12.27 22.87 3.77
N HIS A 673 11.26 23.72 3.62
CA HIS A 673 10.32 23.67 2.49
C HIS A 673 11.02 23.79 1.11
N PRO A 674 12.00 24.71 0.90
CA PRO A 674 12.77 24.78 -0.34
C PRO A 674 13.59 23.52 -0.65
N LEU A 675 14.00 22.78 0.39
CA LEU A 675 14.82 21.56 0.26
C LEU A 675 13.98 20.31 -0.01
N THR A 676 12.66 20.39 0.14
CA THR A 676 11.73 19.27 0.03
C THR A 676 10.80 19.44 -1.17
N ASN A 677 11.41 19.52 -2.35
CA ASN A 677 10.71 19.77 -3.62
C ASN A 677 9.68 18.70 -4.02
N GLY A 678 9.69 17.52 -3.38
CA GLY A 678 8.72 16.44 -3.53
C GLY A 678 7.56 16.50 -2.53
N GLY A 679 7.55 17.43 -1.58
CA GLY A 679 6.41 17.70 -0.70
C GLY A 679 6.75 18.07 0.74
N HIS A 680 5.95 18.95 1.33
CA HIS A 680 6.08 19.49 2.68
C HIS A 680 4.73 20.02 3.16
N ILE A 681 4.60 20.29 4.46
CA ILE A 681 3.43 20.95 5.04
C ILE A 681 3.78 21.54 6.40
N LEU A 682 3.39 22.80 6.61
CA LEU A 682 3.33 23.42 7.93
C LEU A 682 1.94 23.18 8.54
N HIS A 683 1.89 22.58 9.72
CA HIS A 683 0.66 22.42 10.48
C HIS A 683 0.53 23.44 11.59
N ILE A 684 -0.65 24.06 11.67
CA ILE A 684 -1.03 24.98 12.74
C ILE A 684 -2.22 24.38 13.47
N TRP A 685 -1.97 23.75 14.61
CA TRP A 685 -2.99 23.06 15.40
C TRP A 685 -3.76 24.07 16.25
N LEU A 686 -5.06 24.25 15.99
CA LEU A 686 -5.95 25.16 16.74
C LEU A 686 -6.73 24.43 17.84
N GLY A 687 -6.86 23.10 17.76
CA GLY A 687 -7.68 22.32 18.68
C GLY A 687 -9.16 22.68 18.54
N GLU A 688 -9.82 23.02 19.65
CA GLU A 688 -11.24 23.43 19.66
C GLU A 688 -11.45 24.93 19.40
N GLN A 689 -10.36 25.69 19.24
CA GLN A 689 -10.46 27.14 19.05
C GLN A 689 -11.06 27.50 17.70
N SER A 690 -11.78 28.63 17.69
CA SER A 690 -12.45 29.16 16.50
C SER A 690 -12.02 30.61 16.25
N PRO A 691 -10.78 30.86 15.79
CA PRO A 691 -10.37 32.19 15.36
C PRO A 691 -11.31 32.74 14.28
N SER A 692 -11.47 34.05 14.22
CA SER A 692 -12.25 34.69 13.15
C SER A 692 -11.59 34.50 11.79
N ALA A 693 -12.39 34.54 10.73
CA ALA A 693 -11.91 34.49 9.35
C ALA A 693 -10.86 35.58 9.08
N ASP A 694 -11.10 36.80 9.58
CA ASP A 694 -10.19 37.93 9.38
C ASP A 694 -8.82 37.70 10.06
N SER A 695 -8.79 37.14 11.27
CA SER A 695 -7.53 36.81 11.95
C SER A 695 -6.74 35.72 11.21
N LEU A 696 -7.43 34.71 10.69
CA LEU A 696 -6.78 33.68 9.88
C LEU A 696 -6.27 34.24 8.54
N LEU A 697 -7.01 35.17 7.94
CA LEU A 697 -6.60 35.84 6.70
C LEU A 697 -5.31 36.65 6.89
N GLU A 698 -5.23 37.46 7.94
CA GLU A 698 -4.02 38.24 8.24
C GLU A 698 -2.83 37.33 8.60
N MET A 699 -3.07 36.24 9.33
CA MET A 699 -2.03 35.24 9.60
C MET A 699 -1.55 34.57 8.30
N SER A 700 -2.47 34.16 7.41
CA SER A 700 -2.14 33.57 6.12
C SER A 700 -1.33 34.52 5.24
N LYS A 701 -1.64 35.83 5.22
CA LYS A 701 -0.83 36.84 4.53
C LYS A 701 0.60 36.85 5.05
N LYS A 702 0.79 36.86 6.37
CA LYS A 702 2.11 36.83 7.01
C LYS A 702 2.88 35.55 6.69
N ILE A 703 2.23 34.39 6.75
CA ILE A 703 2.84 33.09 6.38
C ILE A 703 3.22 33.07 4.91
N CYS A 704 2.38 33.60 4.01
CA CYS A 704 2.67 33.59 2.58
C CYS A 704 3.92 34.42 2.20
N GLN A 705 4.34 35.37 3.05
CA GLN A 705 5.59 36.13 2.86
C GLN A 705 6.86 35.36 3.31
N LYS A 706 6.70 34.16 3.88
CA LYS A 706 7.79 33.28 4.33
C LYS A 706 8.07 32.20 3.29
N ASP A 707 9.18 31.47 3.46
CA ASP A 707 9.54 30.34 2.58
C ASP A 707 8.71 29.07 2.84
N ILE A 708 7.44 29.24 3.21
CA ILE A 708 6.48 28.16 3.46
C ILE A 708 5.64 27.93 2.20
N GLY A 709 5.85 26.82 1.50
CA GLY A 709 5.08 26.48 0.27
C GLY A 709 3.69 25.85 0.45
N PHE A 710 3.37 25.26 1.61
CA PHE A 710 2.08 24.59 1.86
C PHE A 710 1.76 24.56 3.35
N PHE A 711 0.57 24.98 3.74
CA PHE A 711 0.16 24.99 5.14
C PHE A 711 -1.34 24.78 5.35
N ALA A 712 -1.70 24.37 6.56
CA ALA A 712 -3.10 24.25 6.98
C ALA A 712 -3.25 24.56 8.47
N TYR A 713 -4.34 25.25 8.80
CA TYR A 713 -4.89 25.26 10.15
C TYR A 713 -5.57 23.92 10.41
N THR A 714 -5.65 23.49 11.67
CA THR A 714 -6.35 22.25 12.04
C THR A 714 -7.24 22.49 13.22
N LYS A 715 -8.53 22.26 13.03
CA LYS A 715 -9.55 22.31 14.06
C LYS A 715 -10.06 20.89 14.32
N ASP A 716 -10.14 20.51 15.58
CA ASP A 716 -10.69 19.22 15.99
C ASP A 716 -12.21 19.33 16.11
N PHE A 717 -12.95 18.25 15.83
CA PHE A 717 -14.41 18.21 15.98
C PHE A 717 -14.94 16.81 16.27
N SER A 718 -16.15 16.74 16.81
CA SER A 718 -16.90 15.52 17.09
C SER A 718 -18.23 15.51 16.35
N VAL A 719 -18.68 14.32 15.96
CA VAL A 719 -20.02 14.09 15.42
C VAL A 719 -20.69 12.98 16.23
N CYS A 720 -21.80 13.31 16.88
CA CYS A 720 -22.59 12.35 17.65
C CYS A 720 -23.23 11.31 16.72
N THR A 721 -23.01 10.02 16.94
CA THR A 721 -23.56 8.97 16.08
C THR A 721 -25.09 8.87 16.19
N PRO A 722 -25.71 8.91 17.39
CA PRO A 722 -27.17 8.82 17.50
C PRO A 722 -27.96 10.02 16.98
N CYS A 723 -27.55 11.25 17.28
CA CYS A 723 -28.34 12.45 16.94
C CYS A 723 -27.72 13.34 15.85
N SER A 724 -26.58 12.92 15.28
CA SER A 724 -25.85 13.66 14.23
C SER A 724 -25.39 15.08 14.61
N ASN A 725 -25.40 15.44 15.90
CA ASN A 725 -24.95 16.75 16.34
C ASN A 725 -23.45 16.94 16.03
N PHE A 726 -23.11 18.08 15.43
CA PHE A 726 -21.74 18.48 15.12
C PHE A 726 -21.23 19.44 16.19
N GLU A 727 -20.09 19.12 16.80
CA GLU A 727 -19.52 19.88 17.92
C GLU A 727 -18.03 20.13 17.68
N TYR A 728 -17.54 21.31 18.06
CA TYR A 728 -16.10 21.60 18.00
C TYR A 728 -15.36 20.90 19.15
N GLY A 729 -14.10 20.51 18.90
CA GLY A 729 -13.26 19.80 19.86
C GLY A 729 -13.50 18.28 19.89
N LEU A 730 -12.60 17.56 20.57
CA LEU A 730 -12.67 16.11 20.74
C LEU A 730 -13.54 15.77 21.96
N LYS A 731 -14.85 15.95 21.83
CA LYS A 731 -15.81 15.82 22.94
C LYS A 731 -15.90 14.38 23.49
N PRO A 732 -15.93 14.19 24.81
CA PRO A 732 -16.13 12.87 25.41
C PRO A 732 -17.61 12.43 25.36
N LYS A 733 -18.55 13.39 25.44
CA LYS A 733 -20.00 13.19 25.40
C LYS A 733 -20.65 14.24 24.51
N CYS A 734 -21.77 13.89 23.88
CA CYS A 734 -22.58 14.81 23.09
C CYS A 734 -23.30 15.79 24.02
N GLU A 735 -23.14 17.09 23.76
CA GLU A 735 -23.77 18.16 24.54
C GLU A 735 -25.28 18.23 24.29
N ASN A 736 -25.75 17.72 23.14
CA ASN A 736 -27.17 17.71 22.79
C ASN A 736 -27.96 16.52 23.37
N CYS A 737 -27.41 15.30 23.39
CA CYS A 737 -28.14 14.10 23.84
C CYS A 737 -27.45 13.26 24.93
N GLY A 738 -26.27 13.67 25.39
CA GLY A 738 -25.53 12.98 26.46
C GLY A 738 -24.84 11.66 26.06
N SER A 739 -24.97 11.21 24.80
CA SER A 739 -24.34 9.98 24.30
C SER A 739 -22.81 10.03 24.38
N GLU A 740 -22.17 8.90 24.68
CA GLU A 740 -20.71 8.69 24.60
C GLU A 740 -20.26 8.17 23.21
N ASP A 741 -21.21 7.77 22.36
CA ASP A 741 -20.97 7.35 20.99
C ASP A 741 -20.84 8.57 20.06
N LEU A 742 -19.60 9.08 19.97
CA LEU A 742 -19.20 10.13 19.05
C LEU A 742 -18.05 9.63 18.16
N SER A 743 -18.13 9.97 16.88
CA SER A 743 -16.97 9.91 15.97
C SER A 743 -16.16 11.20 16.11
N ARG A 744 -14.91 11.09 16.57
CA ARG A 744 -14.01 12.24 16.78
C ARG A 744 -13.07 12.39 15.59
N TYR A 745 -12.91 13.59 15.07
CA TYR A 745 -12.10 13.86 13.89
C TYR A 745 -11.00 14.87 14.20
N SER A 746 -9.81 14.58 13.69
CA SER A 746 -8.69 15.49 13.64
C SER A 746 -7.92 15.25 12.35
N ARG A 747 -6.97 16.13 12.01
CA ARG A 747 -6.08 15.94 10.88
C ARG A 747 -4.93 15.02 11.31
N ILE A 748 -4.84 13.82 10.73
CA ILE A 748 -3.82 12.85 11.16
C ILE A 748 -2.41 13.30 10.75
N THR A 749 -2.16 13.42 9.46
CA THR A 749 -0.87 13.88 8.90
C THR A 749 -1.06 14.81 7.71
N GLY A 750 -2.18 14.71 7.00
CA GLY A 750 -2.44 15.52 5.81
C GLY A 750 -3.87 15.42 5.29
N TYR A 751 -4.82 14.95 6.10
CA TYR A 751 -6.26 14.94 5.85
C TYR A 751 -7.01 14.63 7.15
N TYR A 752 -8.30 14.94 7.20
CA TYR A 752 -9.18 14.68 8.33
C TYR A 752 -9.57 13.20 8.41
N GLN A 753 -9.46 12.61 9.59
CA GLN A 753 -9.92 11.24 9.81
C GLN A 753 -10.39 10.97 11.24
N LYS A 754 -11.24 9.96 11.39
CA LYS A 754 -11.69 9.43 12.68
C LYS A 754 -10.51 9.01 13.56
N VAL A 755 -10.37 9.64 14.73
CA VAL A 755 -9.30 9.39 15.70
C VAL A 755 -9.37 7.95 16.24
N GLU A 756 -10.57 7.39 16.35
CA GLU A 756 -10.78 6.01 16.79
C GLU A 756 -10.01 5.00 15.92
N GLY A 757 -9.88 5.30 14.61
CA GLY A 757 -9.16 4.49 13.63
C GLY A 757 -7.64 4.55 13.72
N TRP A 758 -7.08 5.53 14.44
CA TRP A 758 -5.64 5.79 14.47
C TRP A 758 -4.88 4.74 15.29
N ASN A 759 -3.62 4.51 14.91
CA ASN A 759 -2.72 3.66 15.70
C ASN A 759 -2.40 4.30 17.07
N PRO A 760 -1.99 3.52 18.08
CA PRO A 760 -1.74 4.03 19.44
C PRO A 760 -0.77 5.22 19.50
N SER A 761 0.31 5.16 18.72
CA SER A 761 1.32 6.22 18.67
C SER A 761 0.80 7.52 18.05
N LYS A 762 -0.07 7.46 17.02
CA LYS A 762 -0.72 8.68 16.49
C LYS A 762 -1.78 9.25 17.42
N LYS A 763 -2.45 8.41 18.21
CA LYS A 763 -3.31 8.88 19.30
C LYS A 763 -2.49 9.57 20.40
N GLN A 764 -1.28 9.07 20.68
CA GLN A 764 -0.36 9.74 21.60
C GLN A 764 0.17 11.05 21.02
N GLU A 765 0.61 11.06 19.76
CA GLU A 765 1.02 12.28 19.06
C GLU A 765 -0.07 13.36 19.12
N LEU A 766 -1.34 12.99 18.92
CA LEU A 766 -2.48 13.91 19.04
C LEU A 766 -2.56 14.59 20.41
N LYS A 767 -2.28 13.85 21.49
CA LYS A 767 -2.24 14.39 22.87
C LYS A 767 -1.05 15.31 23.08
N ASP A 768 0.07 14.98 22.45
CA ASP A 768 1.31 15.74 22.57
C ASP A 768 1.27 17.05 21.77
N ARG A 769 0.36 17.20 20.79
CA ARG A 769 0.31 18.41 19.94
C ARG A 769 0.04 19.67 20.76
N PHE A 770 1.00 20.60 20.70
CA PHE A 770 0.81 21.95 21.14
C PHE A 770 -0.23 22.65 20.25
N ARG A 771 -1.23 23.28 20.90
CA ARG A 771 -2.34 23.95 20.23
C ARG A 771 -2.18 25.46 20.37
N TYR A 772 -2.08 26.14 19.22
CA TYR A 772 -1.97 27.58 19.14
C TYR A 772 -3.33 28.24 19.39
N GLY A 773 -3.31 29.33 20.15
CA GLY A 773 -4.50 30.13 20.40
C GLY A 773 -4.31 31.63 20.40
N VAL A 774 -5.43 32.35 20.45
CA VAL A 774 -5.51 33.80 20.18
C VAL A 774 -4.60 34.66 21.09
N GLY A 775 -4.10 34.13 22.22
CA GLY A 775 -3.11 34.83 23.08
C GLY A 775 -1.64 34.39 22.94
N ASN A 776 -1.35 33.26 22.29
CA ASN A 776 0.01 32.69 22.17
C ASN A 776 0.63 32.91 20.77
N CYS A 777 -0.03 33.68 19.90
CA CYS A 777 0.43 33.89 18.54
C CYS A 777 1.58 34.91 18.41
N GLY A 778 1.97 35.62 19.49
CA GLY A 778 3.17 36.46 19.54
C GLY A 778 3.32 37.45 18.39
N CYS A 779 2.20 37.96 17.89
CA CYS A 779 2.13 38.86 16.73
C CYS A 779 1.97 40.33 17.14
N ASP A 780 2.52 40.72 18.30
CA ASP A 780 2.71 42.13 18.67
C ASP A 780 3.99 42.68 18.03
#